data_AF-A0A936EBM2-F1
#
_entry.id   AF-A0A936EBM2-F1
#
_cell.length_a   1.000
_cell.length_b   1.000
_cell.length_c   1.000
_cell.angle_alpha   90.00
_cell.angle_beta   90.00
_cell.angle_gamma   90.00
#
_symmetry.space_group_name_H-M   'P 1'
#
loop_
_entity.id
_entity.type
_entity.pdbx_description
1 polymer ?
#
loop_
_entity_poly.entity_id
_entity_poly.type
_entity_poly.pdbx_seq_one_letter_code
_entity_poly.pdbx_strand_id
1 'polypeptide(L)'
;MSSVPPAGGAAAAAFEILRRVCGEVVRPDLYAANPFRSLGLPASAELAELVQRLAAVPRDRAPGGWAFAPTEPLTVEQLMRAGRAADVGAERFVAEFFWFWPTAYPESQSDPAQAALAAGDAEAAYAHWQDAGAAGAVAEHNMAVMFHYAALGRELERGPLDPEAVAWWQAAAAHWAAVLAADDLWARLEKRVALLDDPTVPAGSAAWLRAALPALLLQLPLRAAVERARRDEAREVLWLCEHARRSAADAALLEQAVAGALAPERCQGEARLEALQERLASDSGPCLAAVTELLRPMAGLRHVFELVAGADSQLVRQWGDRVTEVALSALQEHLRRTGEAAAVVPWLMHLTTYPATPERRRRATEIVDEVWQRLVAAAQADAANPAANRHEAAMRVGAEVLAPAVERFSWDARVQAGYRQRVVQRLRDLAHESQRVQADFEVASQAFALAAELSDEESSTLLVRERRQLWQQFQRAQDGALSLEHDGNRLEIDSRRLVFGGKEISVEALAGLRYGVAKGLGGYGPRVAWYAGRESVVLDAALWFDSATGGSQRYRQIVEALEACVVPALTTRIVERVRAGQSVVLGPSALRAEGLVFQRFPGQPDREVAVPYARLTQRVAAGELVVGCLDDAAVELHYVLTDVWNAVAMSEVLARLADSDTGAV
;
A
#
# COMPACT_ATOMS: atom_id res chain seq x y z
N MET A 1 -20.41 -0.03 -27.97
CA MET A 1 -20.96 -1.39 -28.17
C MET A 1 -21.99 -1.62 -27.08
N SER A 2 -23.26 -1.43 -27.41
CA SER A 2 -24.39 -1.50 -26.47
C SER A 2 -25.54 -2.17 -27.21
N SER A 3 -25.56 -3.50 -27.22
CA SER A 3 -26.78 -4.28 -27.52
C SER A 3 -27.33 -4.75 -26.18
N VAL A 4 -27.83 -3.80 -25.39
CA VAL A 4 -28.61 -4.08 -24.19
C VAL A 4 -29.89 -4.79 -24.68
N PRO A 5 -30.21 -6.00 -24.17
CA PRO A 5 -31.45 -6.68 -24.54
C PRO A 5 -32.66 -5.84 -24.09
N PRO A 6 -33.81 -5.95 -24.77
CA PRO A 6 -34.96 -5.09 -24.53
C PRO A 6 -35.42 -5.15 -23.06
N ALA A 7 -35.64 -3.97 -22.49
CA ALA A 7 -36.15 -3.80 -21.13
C ALA A 7 -37.64 -4.15 -21.07
N GLY A 8 -37.94 -5.43 -20.83
CA GLY A 8 -39.27 -5.91 -20.46
C GLY A 8 -39.55 -7.36 -20.89
N GLY A 9 -39.99 -8.20 -19.94
CA GLY A 9 -40.53 -9.54 -20.23
C GLY A 9 -39.57 -10.71 -20.00
N ALA A 10 -40.13 -11.93 -20.09
CA ALA A 10 -39.53 -13.22 -19.73
C ALA A 10 -38.10 -13.47 -20.27
N ALA A 11 -37.72 -12.89 -21.41
CA ALA A 11 -36.38 -13.00 -21.97
C ALA A 11 -35.28 -12.40 -21.05
N ALA A 12 -35.55 -11.27 -20.40
CA ALA A 12 -34.59 -10.67 -19.46
C ALA A 12 -34.35 -11.60 -18.26
N ALA A 13 -35.42 -12.20 -17.72
CA ALA A 13 -35.31 -13.18 -16.64
C ALA A 13 -34.53 -14.43 -17.07
N ALA A 14 -34.69 -14.89 -18.31
CA ALA A 14 -33.93 -16.02 -18.83
C ALA A 14 -32.42 -15.71 -18.97
N PHE A 15 -32.04 -14.51 -19.43
CA PHE A 15 -30.64 -14.10 -19.45
C PHE A 15 -30.04 -13.91 -18.04
N GLU A 16 -30.83 -13.50 -17.04
CA GLU A 16 -30.40 -13.53 -15.63
C GLU A 16 -30.13 -14.96 -15.13
N ILE A 17 -31.01 -15.91 -15.48
CA ILE A 17 -30.80 -17.34 -15.16
C ILE A 17 -29.50 -17.82 -15.79
N LEU A 18 -29.30 -17.58 -17.08
CA LEU A 18 -28.08 -17.99 -17.80
C LEU A 18 -26.82 -17.36 -17.19
N ARG A 19 -26.86 -16.07 -16.84
CA ARG A 19 -25.76 -15.39 -16.15
C ARG A 19 -25.42 -16.03 -14.81
N ARG A 20 -26.45 -16.32 -14.01
CA ARG A 20 -26.29 -17.00 -12.72
C ARG A 20 -25.66 -18.38 -12.90
N VAL A 21 -26.19 -19.19 -13.84
CA VAL A 21 -25.66 -20.51 -14.16
C VAL A 21 -24.19 -20.44 -14.56
N CYS A 22 -23.80 -19.51 -15.44
CA CYS A 22 -22.40 -19.32 -15.79
C CYS A 22 -21.53 -18.97 -14.57
N GLY A 23 -21.99 -18.09 -13.68
CA GLY A 23 -21.27 -17.74 -12.46
C GLY A 23 -21.07 -18.92 -11.48
N GLU A 24 -22.03 -19.84 -11.44
CA GLU A 24 -22.00 -21.06 -10.63
C GLU A 24 -21.17 -22.19 -11.27
N VAL A 25 -21.17 -22.29 -12.60
CA VAL A 25 -20.47 -23.35 -13.34
C VAL A 25 -18.99 -23.03 -13.57
N VAL A 26 -18.64 -21.77 -13.78
CA VAL A 26 -17.26 -21.33 -14.08
C VAL A 26 -16.44 -21.29 -12.79
N ARG A 27 -16.00 -22.46 -12.35
CA ARG A 27 -15.20 -22.70 -11.15
C ARG A 27 -14.00 -23.58 -11.51
N PRO A 28 -12.98 -23.71 -10.63
CA PRO A 28 -11.86 -24.61 -10.90
C PRO A 28 -12.28 -26.07 -11.18
N ASP A 29 -13.45 -26.49 -10.70
CA ASP A 29 -14.05 -27.80 -10.96
C ASP A 29 -14.92 -27.88 -12.23
N LEU A 30 -14.91 -26.85 -13.10
CA LEU A 30 -15.76 -26.71 -14.30
C LEU A 30 -15.95 -28.03 -15.07
N TYR A 31 -14.83 -28.65 -15.45
CA TYR A 31 -14.87 -29.87 -16.24
C TYR A 31 -15.01 -31.12 -15.37
N ALA A 32 -14.43 -31.12 -14.17
CA ALA A 32 -14.53 -32.24 -13.24
C ALA A 32 -15.99 -32.51 -12.84
N ALA A 33 -16.77 -31.45 -12.65
CA ALA A 33 -18.19 -31.48 -12.32
C ALA A 33 -19.11 -31.52 -13.55
N ASN A 34 -18.56 -31.61 -14.77
CA ASN A 34 -19.36 -31.64 -15.98
C ASN A 34 -20.22 -32.93 -16.02
N PRO A 35 -21.54 -32.85 -16.26
CA PRO A 35 -22.43 -34.01 -16.31
C PRO A 35 -22.04 -35.01 -17.40
N PHE A 36 -21.62 -34.54 -18.58
CA PHE A 36 -21.24 -35.38 -19.70
C PHE A 36 -19.97 -36.17 -19.42
N ARG A 37 -19.00 -35.55 -18.73
CA ARG A 37 -17.83 -36.25 -18.16
C ARG A 37 -18.25 -37.36 -17.21
N SER A 38 -19.11 -37.01 -16.26
CA SER A 38 -19.51 -37.88 -15.15
C SER A 38 -20.27 -39.11 -15.63
N LEU A 39 -21.01 -38.97 -16.74
CA LEU A 39 -21.84 -40.02 -17.32
C LEU A 39 -21.17 -40.74 -18.51
N GLY A 40 -20.08 -40.21 -19.05
CA GLY A 40 -19.39 -40.78 -20.21
C GLY A 40 -20.20 -40.64 -21.48
N LEU A 41 -20.85 -39.49 -21.66
CA LEU A 41 -21.75 -39.20 -22.78
C LEU A 41 -21.20 -38.05 -23.63
N PRO A 42 -21.50 -38.02 -24.94
CA PRO A 42 -21.18 -36.87 -25.79
C PRO A 42 -22.08 -35.67 -25.44
N ALA A 43 -21.63 -34.44 -25.76
CA ALA A 43 -22.42 -33.23 -25.54
C ALA A 43 -23.75 -33.22 -26.31
N SER A 44 -23.84 -33.98 -27.41
CA SER A 44 -25.06 -34.14 -28.21
C SER A 44 -26.03 -35.20 -27.68
N ALA A 45 -25.73 -35.86 -26.56
CA ALA A 45 -26.58 -36.93 -26.00
C ALA A 45 -27.99 -36.44 -25.69
N GLU A 46 -29.01 -37.24 -25.99
CA GLU A 46 -30.40 -36.86 -25.76
C GLU A 46 -30.76 -36.88 -24.27
N LEU A 47 -31.85 -36.21 -23.89
CA LEU A 47 -32.32 -36.20 -22.50
C LEU A 47 -32.60 -37.61 -21.98
N ALA A 48 -33.25 -38.45 -22.80
CA ALA A 48 -33.56 -39.83 -22.42
C ALA A 48 -32.29 -40.63 -22.08
N GLU A 49 -31.21 -40.42 -22.84
CA GLU A 49 -29.92 -41.09 -22.63
C GLU A 49 -29.23 -40.61 -21.34
N LEU A 50 -29.25 -39.30 -21.08
CA LEU A 50 -28.75 -38.72 -19.83
C LEU A 50 -29.47 -39.30 -18.61
N VAL A 51 -30.81 -39.34 -18.63
CA VAL A 51 -31.63 -39.89 -17.54
C VAL A 51 -31.36 -41.38 -17.35
N GLN A 52 -31.30 -42.15 -18.43
CA GLN A 52 -30.99 -43.58 -18.39
C GLN A 52 -29.60 -43.82 -17.81
N ARG A 53 -28.60 -43.07 -18.25
CA ARG A 53 -27.21 -43.22 -17.79
C ARG A 53 -27.07 -42.82 -16.34
N LEU A 54 -27.71 -41.74 -15.91
CA LEU A 54 -27.74 -41.28 -14.52
C LEU A 54 -28.34 -42.34 -13.58
N ALA A 55 -29.42 -43.01 -14.00
CA ALA A 55 -30.02 -44.11 -13.25
C ALA A 55 -29.10 -45.34 -13.13
N ALA A 56 -28.23 -45.54 -14.12
CA ALA A 56 -27.29 -46.66 -14.18
C ALA A 56 -25.93 -46.40 -13.52
N VAL A 57 -25.67 -45.19 -12.99
CA VAL A 57 -24.39 -44.87 -12.35
C VAL A 57 -24.22 -45.69 -11.06
N PRO A 58 -23.12 -46.45 -10.89
CA PRO A 58 -22.82 -47.14 -9.64
C PRO A 58 -22.61 -46.13 -8.50
N ARG A 59 -23.20 -46.41 -7.33
CA ARG A 59 -23.13 -45.51 -6.16
C ARG A 59 -21.93 -45.81 -5.25
N ASP A 60 -21.33 -46.98 -5.41
CA ASP A 60 -20.30 -47.57 -4.55
C ASP A 60 -18.91 -47.64 -5.19
N ARG A 61 -18.79 -47.35 -6.48
CA ARG A 61 -17.52 -47.35 -7.21
C ARG A 61 -17.46 -46.22 -8.23
N ALA A 62 -16.23 -45.83 -8.59
CA ALA A 62 -15.99 -44.89 -9.67
C ALA A 62 -16.59 -45.41 -10.98
N PRO A 63 -17.37 -44.61 -11.71
CA PRO A 63 -17.78 -44.96 -13.05
C PRO A 63 -16.56 -44.90 -13.99
N GLY A 64 -16.55 -45.71 -15.06
CA GLY A 64 -15.37 -45.80 -15.91
C GLY A 64 -15.62 -46.47 -17.25
N GLY A 65 -14.54 -46.61 -18.02
CA GLY A 65 -14.56 -47.18 -19.37
C GLY A 65 -14.60 -46.15 -20.50
N TRP A 66 -14.31 -44.88 -20.21
CA TRP A 66 -14.13 -43.81 -21.20
C TRP A 66 -13.01 -42.86 -20.73
N ALA A 67 -12.55 -42.00 -21.63
CA ALA A 67 -11.48 -41.04 -21.39
C ALA A 67 -11.95 -39.96 -20.40
N PHE A 68 -11.06 -39.56 -19.48
CA PHE A 68 -11.35 -38.57 -18.43
C PHE A 68 -12.45 -38.98 -17.44
N ALA A 69 -12.81 -40.27 -17.35
CA ALA A 69 -13.77 -40.77 -16.38
C ALA A 69 -13.38 -40.36 -14.94
N PRO A 70 -14.35 -40.11 -14.05
CA PRO A 70 -14.09 -39.90 -12.63
C PRO A 70 -13.26 -41.04 -12.04
N THR A 71 -12.22 -40.70 -11.28
CA THR A 71 -11.36 -41.67 -10.58
C THR A 71 -11.96 -42.12 -9.25
N GLU A 72 -12.92 -41.36 -8.73
CA GLU A 72 -13.63 -41.62 -7.49
C GLU A 72 -15.13 -41.83 -7.73
N PRO A 73 -15.85 -42.53 -6.83
CA PRO A 73 -17.31 -42.61 -6.86
C PRO A 73 -17.95 -41.21 -6.84
N LEU A 74 -19.01 -41.02 -7.63
CA LEU A 74 -19.70 -39.74 -7.66
C LEU A 74 -20.45 -39.48 -6.34
N THR A 75 -20.29 -38.28 -5.80
CA THR A 75 -21.04 -37.85 -4.61
C THR A 75 -22.52 -37.62 -4.92
N VAL A 76 -23.35 -37.62 -3.88
CA VAL A 76 -24.78 -37.29 -4.02
C VAL A 76 -24.97 -35.92 -4.68
N GLU A 77 -24.14 -34.94 -4.33
CA GLU A 77 -24.19 -33.61 -4.92
C GLU A 77 -23.86 -33.62 -6.41
N GLN A 78 -22.82 -34.36 -6.83
CA GLN A 78 -22.45 -34.51 -8.24
C GLN A 78 -23.57 -35.18 -9.04
N LEU A 79 -24.22 -36.20 -8.48
CA LEU A 79 -25.34 -36.90 -9.12
C LEU A 79 -26.58 -36.00 -9.21
N MET A 80 -26.87 -35.20 -8.18
CA MET A 80 -27.93 -34.21 -8.21
C MET A 80 -27.67 -33.11 -9.25
N ARG A 81 -26.41 -32.66 -9.37
CA ARG A 81 -26.01 -31.68 -10.39
C ARG A 81 -26.12 -32.26 -11.80
N ALA A 82 -25.71 -33.50 -12.00
CA ALA A 82 -25.91 -34.20 -13.27
C ALA A 82 -27.39 -34.36 -13.62
N GLY A 83 -28.25 -34.62 -12.62
CA GLY A 83 -29.70 -34.62 -12.77
C GLY A 83 -30.27 -33.24 -13.14
N ARG A 84 -29.82 -32.16 -12.51
CA ARG A 84 -30.26 -30.79 -12.85
C ARG A 84 -29.84 -30.38 -14.25
N ALA A 85 -28.64 -30.75 -14.69
CA ALA A 85 -28.21 -30.49 -16.06
C ALA A 85 -28.98 -31.33 -17.10
N ALA A 86 -29.65 -32.41 -16.68
CA ALA A 86 -30.62 -33.09 -17.54
C ALA A 86 -31.97 -32.35 -17.56
N ASP A 87 -32.36 -31.70 -16.46
CA ASP A 87 -33.69 -31.09 -16.27
C ASP A 87 -33.79 -29.61 -16.71
N VAL A 88 -32.71 -28.83 -16.56
CA VAL A 88 -32.68 -27.38 -16.78
C VAL A 88 -31.90 -27.03 -18.04
N GLY A 89 -32.58 -26.46 -19.06
CA GLY A 89 -31.98 -26.12 -20.35
C GLY A 89 -30.74 -25.22 -20.25
N ALA A 90 -30.73 -24.22 -19.36
CA ALA A 90 -29.58 -23.33 -19.19
C ALA A 90 -28.34 -24.04 -18.60
N GLU A 91 -28.49 -24.89 -17.58
CA GLU A 91 -27.36 -25.67 -17.03
C GLU A 91 -26.83 -26.65 -18.08
N ARG A 92 -27.73 -27.31 -18.80
CA ARG A 92 -27.40 -28.19 -19.91
C ARG A 92 -26.61 -27.47 -20.99
N PHE A 93 -27.12 -26.33 -21.47
CA PHE A 93 -26.52 -25.53 -22.53
C PHE A 93 -25.08 -25.13 -22.19
N VAL A 94 -24.85 -24.65 -20.97
CA VAL A 94 -23.49 -24.27 -20.52
C VAL A 94 -22.60 -25.51 -20.37
N ALA A 95 -23.12 -26.62 -19.85
CA ALA A 95 -22.38 -27.87 -19.73
C ALA A 95 -21.99 -28.47 -21.09
N GLU A 96 -22.87 -28.38 -22.09
CA GLU A 96 -22.60 -28.79 -23.47
C GLU A 96 -21.47 -27.94 -24.05
N PHE A 97 -21.53 -26.62 -23.88
CA PHE A 97 -20.48 -25.72 -24.36
C PHE A 97 -19.11 -26.05 -23.74
N PHE A 98 -19.03 -26.35 -22.46
CA PHE A 98 -17.76 -26.72 -21.82
C PHE A 98 -17.47 -28.23 -21.88
N TRP A 99 -17.84 -28.91 -22.97
CA TRP A 99 -17.53 -30.32 -23.18
C TRP A 99 -17.19 -30.64 -24.64
N PHE A 100 -16.73 -31.86 -24.90
CA PHE A 100 -16.30 -32.27 -26.24
C PHE A 100 -17.47 -32.43 -27.21
N TRP A 101 -17.37 -31.81 -28.39
CA TRP A 101 -18.38 -31.85 -29.44
C TRP A 101 -17.99 -32.84 -30.55
N PRO A 102 -18.96 -33.56 -31.16
CA PRO A 102 -18.73 -34.23 -32.43
C PRO A 102 -18.55 -33.19 -33.56
N THR A 103 -17.82 -33.55 -34.62
CA THR A 103 -17.58 -32.66 -35.78
C THR A 103 -18.89 -32.17 -36.43
N ALA A 104 -19.94 -32.99 -36.38
CA ALA A 104 -21.27 -32.68 -36.90
C ALA A 104 -22.17 -31.93 -35.90
N TYR A 105 -21.67 -31.45 -34.76
CA TYR A 105 -22.50 -30.75 -33.76
C TYR A 105 -23.33 -29.61 -34.38
N PRO A 106 -24.64 -29.49 -34.04
CA PRO A 106 -25.36 -30.20 -32.97
C PRO A 106 -25.92 -31.59 -33.32
N GLU A 107 -25.65 -32.12 -34.51
CA GLU A 107 -26.13 -33.44 -34.90
C GLU A 107 -25.34 -34.56 -34.21
N SER A 108 -26.05 -35.62 -33.81
CA SER A 108 -25.45 -36.82 -33.23
C SER A 108 -25.04 -37.79 -34.33
N GLN A 109 -23.89 -37.56 -34.96
CA GLN A 109 -23.29 -38.45 -35.95
C GLN A 109 -22.07 -39.18 -35.40
N SER A 110 -21.73 -40.32 -35.99
CA SER A 110 -20.50 -41.05 -35.64
C SER A 110 -19.28 -40.17 -35.90
N ASP A 111 -18.46 -39.99 -34.87
CA ASP A 111 -17.26 -39.16 -34.90
C ASP A 111 -16.07 -39.97 -34.35
N PRO A 112 -14.97 -40.11 -35.11
CA PRO A 112 -13.81 -40.90 -34.70
C PRO A 112 -13.19 -40.46 -33.37
N ALA A 113 -13.14 -39.15 -33.11
CA ALA A 113 -12.59 -38.63 -31.86
C ALA A 113 -13.52 -38.95 -30.68
N GLN A 114 -14.84 -38.82 -30.84
CA GLN A 114 -15.81 -39.24 -29.82
C GLN A 114 -15.74 -40.75 -29.54
N ALA A 115 -15.54 -41.58 -30.57
CA ALA A 115 -15.34 -43.02 -30.41
C ALA A 115 -14.05 -43.34 -29.62
N ALA A 116 -12.96 -42.63 -29.90
CA ALA A 116 -11.72 -42.74 -29.14
C ALA A 116 -11.89 -42.34 -27.67
N LEU A 117 -12.59 -41.22 -27.39
CA LEU A 117 -12.94 -40.83 -26.02
C LEU A 117 -13.79 -41.89 -25.33
N ALA A 118 -14.81 -42.45 -25.99
CA ALA A 118 -15.62 -43.53 -25.44
C ALA A 118 -14.81 -44.81 -25.18
N ALA A 119 -13.71 -45.02 -25.89
CA ALA A 119 -12.80 -46.16 -25.70
C ALA A 119 -11.73 -45.94 -24.61
N GLY A 120 -11.65 -44.75 -24.02
CA GLY A 120 -10.60 -44.42 -23.05
C GLY A 120 -9.32 -43.84 -23.64
N ASP A 121 -9.29 -43.55 -24.95
CA ASP A 121 -8.08 -43.13 -25.68
C ASP A 121 -8.12 -41.63 -25.98
N ALA A 122 -7.63 -40.83 -25.02
CA ALA A 122 -7.57 -39.38 -25.15
C ALA A 122 -6.50 -38.93 -26.18
N GLU A 123 -5.41 -39.68 -26.34
CA GLU A 123 -4.35 -39.34 -27.29
C GLU A 123 -4.82 -39.52 -28.74
N ALA A 124 -5.54 -40.60 -29.04
CA ALA A 124 -6.14 -40.78 -30.36
C ALA A 124 -7.19 -39.71 -30.68
N ALA A 125 -8.01 -39.32 -29.69
CA ALA A 125 -8.96 -38.21 -29.85
C ALA A 125 -8.23 -36.88 -30.16
N TYR A 126 -7.14 -36.60 -29.44
CA TYR A 126 -6.29 -35.44 -29.70
C TYR A 126 -5.67 -35.46 -31.10
N ALA A 127 -5.12 -36.60 -31.53
CA ALA A 127 -4.55 -36.75 -32.86
C ALA A 127 -5.59 -36.45 -33.96
N HIS A 128 -6.83 -36.94 -33.80
CA HIS A 128 -7.92 -36.62 -34.72
C HIS A 128 -8.24 -35.11 -34.77
N TRP A 129 -8.23 -34.42 -33.63
CA TRP A 129 -8.44 -32.96 -33.61
C TRP A 129 -7.25 -32.19 -34.19
N GLN A 130 -6.03 -32.66 -33.96
CA GLN A 130 -4.82 -32.05 -34.51
C GLN A 130 -4.78 -32.19 -36.03
N ASP A 131 -5.11 -33.36 -36.57
CA ASP A 131 -5.19 -33.60 -38.02
C ASP A 131 -6.29 -32.74 -38.67
N ALA A 132 -7.40 -32.50 -37.96
CA ALA A 132 -8.45 -31.57 -38.38
C ALA A 132 -8.10 -30.08 -38.13
N GLY A 133 -7.07 -29.83 -37.32
CA GLY A 133 -6.78 -28.58 -36.58
C GLY A 133 -6.23 -27.42 -37.40
N ALA A 134 -6.30 -27.48 -38.73
CA ALA A 134 -6.06 -26.32 -39.59
C ALA A 134 -7.35 -25.75 -40.21
N ALA A 135 -8.51 -26.43 -40.08
CA ALA A 135 -9.73 -26.07 -40.80
C ALA A 135 -11.06 -26.22 -40.03
N GLY A 136 -11.09 -26.87 -38.85
CA GLY A 136 -12.34 -27.16 -38.14
C GLY A 136 -12.50 -26.40 -36.82
N ALA A 137 -13.47 -25.48 -36.72
CA ALA A 137 -13.73 -24.74 -35.48
C ALA A 137 -14.12 -25.63 -34.28
N VAL A 138 -14.71 -26.80 -34.53
CA VAL A 138 -15.01 -27.81 -33.50
C VAL A 138 -13.73 -28.45 -32.94
N ALA A 139 -12.71 -28.66 -33.77
CA ALA A 139 -11.43 -29.19 -33.31
C ALA A 139 -10.71 -28.16 -32.39
N GLU A 140 -10.72 -26.89 -32.77
CA GLU A 140 -10.21 -25.78 -31.94
C GLU A 140 -10.91 -25.74 -30.57
N HIS A 141 -12.24 -25.86 -30.57
CA HIS A 141 -13.03 -25.93 -29.35
C HIS A 141 -12.65 -27.11 -28.45
N ASN A 142 -12.57 -28.31 -29.02
CA ASN A 142 -12.25 -29.50 -28.25
C ASN A 142 -10.81 -29.45 -27.70
N MET A 143 -9.85 -28.91 -28.46
CA MET A 143 -8.49 -28.66 -27.96
C MET A 143 -8.50 -27.63 -26.82
N ALA A 144 -9.29 -26.56 -26.94
CA ALA A 144 -9.47 -25.57 -25.87
C ALA A 144 -10.00 -26.21 -24.58
N VAL A 145 -11.03 -27.06 -24.70
CA VAL A 145 -11.59 -27.85 -23.58
C VAL A 145 -10.55 -28.80 -22.99
N MET A 146 -9.80 -29.53 -23.82
CA MET A 146 -8.82 -30.52 -23.38
C MET A 146 -7.66 -29.90 -22.59
N PHE A 147 -7.03 -28.84 -23.13
CA PHE A 147 -5.92 -28.18 -22.44
C PHE A 147 -6.39 -27.48 -21.17
N HIS A 148 -7.58 -26.89 -21.19
CA HIS A 148 -8.13 -26.26 -20.00
C HIS A 148 -8.54 -27.27 -18.93
N TYR A 149 -9.04 -28.45 -19.34
CA TYR A 149 -9.25 -29.60 -18.44
C TYR A 149 -7.95 -30.00 -17.74
N ALA A 150 -6.86 -30.16 -18.49
CA ALA A 150 -5.57 -30.55 -17.92
C ALA A 150 -5.03 -29.48 -16.95
N ALA A 151 -5.09 -28.20 -17.34
CA ALA A 151 -4.67 -27.08 -16.51
C ALA A 151 -5.48 -26.99 -15.20
N LEU A 152 -6.81 -27.06 -15.28
CA LEU A 152 -7.67 -27.03 -14.08
C LEU A 152 -7.57 -28.32 -13.25
N GLY A 153 -7.35 -29.47 -13.88
CA GLY A 153 -7.07 -30.74 -13.21
C GLY A 153 -5.86 -30.61 -12.29
N ARG A 154 -4.78 -29.98 -12.77
CA ARG A 154 -3.59 -29.71 -11.95
C ARG A 154 -3.90 -28.82 -10.75
N GLU A 155 -4.76 -27.82 -10.91
CA GLU A 155 -5.20 -26.93 -9.81
C GLU A 155 -6.05 -27.69 -8.77
N LEU A 156 -6.93 -28.59 -9.22
CA LEU A 156 -7.76 -29.42 -8.34
C LEU A 156 -6.92 -30.43 -7.54
N GLU A 157 -5.91 -31.03 -8.17
CA GLU A 157 -4.92 -31.90 -7.53
C GLU A 157 -3.99 -31.13 -6.58
N ARG A 158 -4.05 -29.79 -6.60
CA ARG A 158 -3.15 -28.90 -5.85
C ARG A 158 -1.68 -29.13 -6.20
N GLY A 159 -1.42 -29.50 -7.45
CA GLY A 159 -0.07 -29.70 -7.94
C GLY A 159 0.69 -28.37 -8.13
N PRO A 160 2.02 -28.40 -8.27
CA PRO A 160 2.80 -27.23 -8.59
C PRO A 160 2.45 -26.71 -9.99
N LEU A 161 2.64 -25.40 -10.19
CA LEU A 161 2.55 -24.77 -11.50
C LEU A 161 3.87 -25.00 -12.26
N ASP A 162 4.09 -26.24 -12.69
CA ASP A 162 5.26 -26.67 -13.43
C ASP A 162 5.21 -26.23 -14.92
N PRO A 163 6.28 -26.43 -15.72
CA PRO A 163 6.31 -26.01 -17.11
C PRO A 163 5.20 -26.63 -17.98
N GLU A 164 4.73 -27.83 -17.62
CA GLU A 164 3.66 -28.52 -18.35
C GLU A 164 2.31 -27.86 -18.07
N ALA A 165 1.99 -27.59 -16.80
CA ALA A 165 0.79 -26.85 -16.42
C ALA A 165 0.73 -25.45 -17.05
N VAL A 166 1.89 -24.76 -17.09
CA VAL A 166 2.05 -23.48 -17.79
C VAL A 166 1.73 -23.60 -19.28
N ALA A 167 2.24 -24.64 -19.94
CA ALA A 167 1.98 -24.88 -21.36
C ALA A 167 0.49 -25.16 -21.63
N TRP A 168 -0.19 -25.91 -20.75
CA TRP A 168 -1.62 -26.18 -20.87
C TRP A 168 -2.47 -24.91 -20.75
N TRP A 169 -2.19 -24.04 -19.77
CA TRP A 169 -2.87 -22.74 -19.63
C TRP A 169 -2.71 -21.87 -20.89
N GLN A 170 -1.49 -21.80 -21.42
CA GLN A 170 -1.20 -21.03 -22.64
C GLN A 170 -1.89 -21.60 -23.88
N ALA A 171 -1.85 -22.92 -24.06
CA ALA A 171 -2.52 -23.60 -25.17
C ALA A 171 -4.04 -23.42 -25.09
N ALA A 172 -4.63 -23.58 -23.90
CA ALA A 172 -6.05 -23.34 -23.69
C ALA A 172 -6.45 -21.91 -24.09
N ALA A 173 -5.71 -20.90 -23.64
CA ALA A 173 -5.98 -19.50 -23.99
C ALA A 173 -5.88 -19.24 -25.50
N ALA A 174 -4.89 -19.83 -26.17
CA ALA A 174 -4.72 -19.70 -27.62
C ALA A 174 -5.90 -20.31 -28.40
N HIS A 175 -6.31 -21.54 -28.05
CA HIS A 175 -7.44 -22.19 -28.69
C HIS A 175 -8.77 -21.49 -28.40
N TRP A 176 -8.99 -20.99 -27.17
CA TRP A 176 -10.18 -20.19 -26.86
C TRP A 176 -10.24 -18.88 -27.64
N ALA A 177 -9.10 -18.24 -27.91
CA ALA A 177 -9.06 -17.08 -28.78
C ALA A 177 -9.47 -17.43 -30.22
N ALA A 178 -9.04 -18.58 -30.74
CA ALA A 178 -9.48 -19.08 -32.05
C ALA A 178 -10.98 -19.37 -32.07
N VAL A 179 -11.52 -20.01 -31.03
CA VAL A 179 -12.98 -20.28 -30.87
C VAL A 179 -13.80 -18.98 -30.88
N LEU A 180 -13.35 -17.94 -30.18
CA LEU A 180 -14.04 -16.64 -30.16
C LEU A 180 -14.11 -15.98 -31.55
N ALA A 181 -13.13 -16.25 -32.42
CA ALA A 181 -13.08 -15.75 -33.79
C ALA A 181 -13.87 -16.61 -34.80
N ALA A 182 -14.23 -17.84 -34.46
CA ALA A 182 -14.84 -18.80 -35.37
C ALA A 182 -16.37 -18.64 -35.47
N ASP A 183 -16.86 -17.83 -36.41
CA ASP A 183 -18.29 -17.56 -36.60
C ASP A 183 -19.13 -18.82 -36.90
N ASP A 184 -18.56 -19.82 -37.58
CA ASP A 184 -19.23 -21.07 -37.90
C ASP A 184 -19.55 -21.92 -36.66
N LEU A 185 -18.68 -21.89 -35.64
CA LEU A 185 -18.93 -22.51 -34.34
C LEU A 185 -20.12 -21.87 -33.63
N TRP A 186 -20.18 -20.54 -33.61
CA TRP A 186 -21.27 -19.80 -32.98
C TRP A 186 -22.59 -20.00 -33.72
N ALA A 187 -22.56 -20.12 -35.05
CA ALA A 187 -23.74 -20.48 -35.84
C ALA A 187 -24.27 -21.88 -35.51
N ARG A 188 -23.39 -22.85 -35.22
CA ARG A 188 -23.79 -24.19 -34.76
C ARG A 188 -24.41 -24.13 -33.36
N LEU A 189 -23.86 -23.31 -32.47
CA LEU A 189 -24.43 -23.11 -31.14
C LEU A 189 -25.83 -22.46 -31.20
N GLU A 190 -26.07 -21.50 -32.11
CA GLU A 190 -27.42 -20.96 -32.29
C GLU A 190 -28.41 -22.00 -32.86
N LYS A 191 -27.95 -22.86 -33.78
CA LYS A 191 -28.77 -24.01 -34.20
C LYS A 191 -29.12 -24.90 -33.02
N ARG A 192 -28.17 -25.12 -32.09
CA ARG A 192 -28.45 -25.87 -30.88
C ARG A 192 -29.50 -25.19 -30.00
N VAL A 193 -29.39 -23.89 -29.77
CA VAL A 193 -30.36 -23.10 -28.99
C VAL A 193 -31.77 -23.29 -29.57
N ALA A 194 -31.91 -23.20 -30.89
CA ALA A 194 -33.19 -23.44 -31.57
C ALA A 194 -33.72 -24.88 -31.42
N LEU A 195 -32.83 -25.88 -31.37
CA LEU A 195 -33.19 -27.29 -31.18
C LEU A 195 -33.56 -27.63 -29.72
N LEU A 196 -33.00 -26.92 -28.74
CA LEU A 196 -33.34 -27.10 -27.33
C LEU A 196 -34.78 -26.66 -27.03
N ASP A 197 -35.25 -25.61 -27.72
CA ASP A 197 -36.59 -25.02 -27.55
C ASP A 197 -36.97 -24.80 -26.08
N ASP A 198 -35.99 -24.36 -25.26
CA ASP A 198 -36.13 -24.19 -23.82
C ASP A 198 -36.27 -22.70 -23.45
N PRO A 199 -37.29 -22.30 -22.67
CA PRO A 199 -37.51 -20.90 -22.31
C PRO A 199 -36.40 -20.28 -21.45
N THR A 200 -35.56 -21.08 -20.79
CA THR A 200 -34.39 -20.65 -20.04
C THR A 200 -33.16 -20.39 -20.92
N VAL A 201 -33.20 -20.80 -22.19
CA VAL A 201 -32.16 -20.58 -23.20
C VAL A 201 -32.78 -19.91 -24.43
N PRO A 202 -33.15 -18.61 -24.33
CA PRO A 202 -33.84 -17.91 -25.40
C PRO A 202 -32.96 -17.70 -26.63
N ALA A 203 -33.58 -17.34 -27.76
CA ALA A 203 -32.85 -16.89 -28.95
C ALA A 203 -31.86 -15.77 -28.60
N GLY A 204 -30.63 -15.87 -29.11
CA GLY A 204 -29.53 -14.97 -28.77
C GLY A 204 -28.70 -15.41 -27.56
N SER A 205 -29.00 -16.55 -26.94
CA SER A 205 -28.16 -17.15 -25.89
C SER A 205 -26.73 -17.44 -26.36
N ALA A 206 -26.51 -17.85 -27.62
CA ALA A 206 -25.16 -18.08 -28.11
C ALA A 206 -24.40 -16.76 -28.31
N ALA A 207 -25.06 -15.73 -28.86
CA ALA A 207 -24.48 -14.38 -28.96
C ALA A 207 -24.14 -13.79 -27.58
N TRP A 208 -25.02 -13.96 -26.60
CA TRP A 208 -24.77 -13.56 -25.22
C TRP A 208 -23.57 -14.32 -24.63
N LEU A 209 -23.52 -15.65 -24.81
CA LEU A 209 -22.42 -16.47 -24.28
C LEU A 209 -21.09 -16.07 -24.94
N ARG A 210 -21.05 -15.84 -26.25
CA ARG A 210 -19.87 -15.34 -26.96
C ARG A 210 -19.35 -14.04 -26.38
N ALA A 211 -20.24 -13.10 -26.05
CA ALA A 211 -19.87 -11.83 -25.45
C ALA A 211 -19.40 -11.98 -23.99
N ALA A 212 -19.98 -12.90 -23.22
CA ALA A 212 -19.62 -13.13 -21.82
C ALA A 212 -18.37 -14.02 -21.65
N LEU A 213 -18.08 -14.89 -22.63
CA LEU A 213 -17.06 -15.93 -22.54
C LEU A 213 -15.67 -15.40 -22.20
N PRO A 214 -15.15 -14.29 -22.78
CA PRO A 214 -13.85 -13.76 -22.40
C PRO A 214 -13.73 -13.49 -20.89
N ALA A 215 -14.75 -12.89 -20.28
CA ALA A 215 -14.76 -12.63 -18.84
C ALA A 215 -14.79 -13.93 -18.02
N LEU A 216 -15.58 -14.92 -18.47
CA LEU A 216 -15.69 -16.22 -17.82
C LEU A 216 -14.37 -16.99 -17.86
N LEU A 217 -13.69 -17.00 -19.02
CA LEU A 217 -12.41 -17.68 -19.18
C LEU A 217 -11.31 -17.05 -18.31
N LEU A 218 -11.29 -15.72 -18.18
CA LEU A 218 -10.35 -15.02 -17.30
C LEU A 218 -10.61 -15.29 -15.81
N GLN A 219 -11.86 -15.55 -15.41
CA GLN A 219 -12.18 -15.88 -14.02
C GLN A 219 -11.57 -17.21 -13.55
N LEU A 220 -11.30 -18.16 -14.45
CA LEU A 220 -10.77 -19.47 -14.07
C LEU A 220 -9.34 -19.43 -13.51
N PRO A 221 -8.33 -18.86 -14.21
CA PRO A 221 -7.00 -18.69 -13.64
C PRO A 221 -7.02 -17.73 -12.44
N LEU A 222 -7.89 -16.71 -12.41
CA LEU A 222 -8.01 -15.80 -11.27
C LEU A 222 -8.62 -16.49 -10.02
N ARG A 223 -9.59 -17.38 -10.18
CA ARG A 223 -10.12 -18.19 -9.07
C ARG A 223 -9.09 -19.20 -8.57
N ALA A 224 -8.30 -19.79 -9.47
CA ALA A 224 -7.14 -20.59 -9.06
C ALA A 224 -6.12 -19.74 -8.28
N ALA A 225 -5.87 -18.52 -8.72
CA ALA A 225 -5.01 -17.57 -8.02
C ALA A 225 -5.54 -17.23 -6.61
N VAL A 226 -6.86 -17.05 -6.45
CA VAL A 226 -7.48 -16.87 -5.11
C VAL A 226 -7.22 -18.08 -4.21
N GLU A 227 -7.43 -19.31 -4.70
CA GLU A 227 -7.20 -20.53 -3.91
C GLU A 227 -5.73 -20.72 -3.52
N ARG A 228 -4.80 -20.33 -4.40
CA ARG A 228 -3.35 -20.35 -4.13
C ARG A 228 -2.93 -19.23 -3.18
N ALA A 229 -3.54 -18.04 -3.28
CA ALA A 229 -3.29 -16.93 -2.36
C ALA A 229 -3.67 -17.29 -0.93
N ARG A 230 -4.75 -18.05 -0.73
CA ARG A 230 -5.14 -18.61 0.59
C ARG A 230 -4.07 -19.55 1.19
N ARG A 231 -3.20 -20.12 0.37
CA ARG A 231 -2.11 -21.02 0.76
C ARG A 231 -0.74 -20.33 0.80
N ASP A 232 -0.71 -19.01 0.58
CA ASP A 232 0.50 -18.18 0.50
C ASP A 232 1.49 -18.58 -0.62
N GLU A 233 0.97 -19.14 -1.72
CA GLU A 233 1.75 -19.52 -2.91
C GLU A 233 1.94 -18.31 -3.85
N ALA A 234 2.58 -17.25 -3.34
CA ALA A 234 2.59 -15.93 -3.99
C ALA A 234 3.17 -15.93 -5.42
N ARG A 235 4.17 -16.78 -5.72
CA ARG A 235 4.80 -16.84 -7.04
C ARG A 235 3.82 -17.34 -8.11
N GLU A 236 3.07 -18.39 -7.79
CA GLU A 236 2.08 -19.02 -8.65
C GLU A 236 0.87 -18.10 -8.85
N VAL A 237 0.45 -17.40 -7.79
CA VAL A 237 -0.59 -16.36 -7.85
C VAL A 237 -0.21 -15.26 -8.84
N LEU A 238 1.00 -14.72 -8.73
CA LEU A 238 1.50 -13.68 -9.64
C LEU A 238 1.53 -14.17 -11.10
N TRP A 239 1.92 -15.43 -11.34
CA TRP A 239 1.91 -15.99 -12.68
C TRP A 239 0.49 -16.10 -13.24
N LEU A 240 -0.48 -16.61 -12.47
CA LEU A 240 -1.87 -16.77 -12.91
C LEU A 240 -2.53 -15.41 -13.20
N CYS A 241 -2.28 -14.41 -12.35
CA CYS A 241 -2.74 -13.04 -12.58
C CYS A 241 -2.11 -12.42 -13.83
N GLU A 242 -0.82 -12.65 -14.07
CA GLU A 242 -0.14 -12.18 -15.29
C GLU A 242 -0.64 -12.91 -16.54
N HIS A 243 -0.90 -14.21 -16.45
CA HIS A 243 -1.53 -14.97 -17.52
C HIS A 243 -2.91 -14.40 -17.86
N ALA A 244 -3.77 -14.16 -16.86
CA ALA A 244 -5.06 -13.52 -17.06
C ALA A 244 -4.93 -12.12 -17.69
N ARG A 245 -3.95 -11.31 -17.23
CA ARG A 245 -3.69 -9.98 -17.79
C ARG A 245 -3.31 -10.02 -19.28
N ARG A 246 -2.45 -10.98 -19.68
CA ARG A 246 -2.05 -11.15 -21.09
C ARG A 246 -3.17 -11.69 -21.97
N SER A 247 -4.04 -12.51 -21.41
CA SER A 247 -5.19 -13.08 -22.11
C SER A 247 -6.37 -12.12 -22.21
N ALA A 248 -6.37 -11.02 -21.43
CA ALA A 248 -7.43 -10.02 -21.47
C ALA A 248 -7.34 -9.13 -22.71
N ALA A 249 -8.48 -8.89 -23.35
CA ALA A 249 -8.56 -7.99 -24.51
C ALA A 249 -8.35 -6.52 -24.13
N ASP A 250 -8.82 -6.12 -22.95
CA ASP A 250 -8.65 -4.78 -22.39
C ASP A 250 -8.66 -4.79 -20.84
N ALA A 251 -8.36 -3.64 -20.25
CA ALA A 251 -8.30 -3.47 -18.79
C ALA A 251 -9.67 -3.58 -18.10
N ALA A 252 -10.76 -3.15 -18.75
CA ALA A 252 -12.10 -3.18 -18.15
C ALA A 252 -12.61 -4.61 -18.00
N LEU A 253 -12.34 -5.46 -19.00
CA LEU A 253 -12.63 -6.88 -18.95
C LEU A 253 -11.84 -7.58 -17.84
N LEU A 254 -10.55 -7.26 -17.69
CA LEU A 254 -9.71 -7.79 -16.61
C LEU A 254 -10.26 -7.38 -15.24
N GLU A 255 -10.59 -6.10 -15.06
CA GLU A 255 -11.18 -5.59 -13.80
C GLU A 255 -12.50 -6.31 -13.46
N GLN A 256 -13.37 -6.52 -14.45
CA GLN A 256 -14.60 -7.28 -14.28
C GLN A 256 -14.32 -8.74 -13.86
N ALA A 257 -13.33 -9.39 -14.49
CA ALA A 257 -12.95 -10.77 -14.17
C ALA A 257 -12.34 -10.89 -12.76
N VAL A 258 -11.48 -9.95 -12.37
CA VAL A 258 -10.91 -9.87 -11.00
C VAL A 258 -12.00 -9.68 -9.96
N ALA A 259 -12.93 -8.74 -10.19
CA ALA A 259 -14.07 -8.53 -9.30
C ALA A 259 -14.95 -9.79 -9.18
N GLY A 260 -15.18 -10.50 -10.30
CA GLY A 260 -15.91 -11.76 -10.31
C GLY A 260 -15.21 -12.89 -9.57
N ALA A 261 -13.89 -13.00 -9.69
CA ALA A 261 -13.10 -14.02 -8.98
C ALA A 261 -13.04 -13.77 -7.46
N LEU A 262 -12.97 -12.51 -7.03
CA LEU A 262 -12.93 -12.12 -5.61
C LEU A 262 -14.32 -11.95 -4.97
N ALA A 263 -15.40 -12.05 -5.75
CA ALA A 263 -16.76 -11.86 -5.24
C ALA A 263 -17.14 -12.78 -4.05
N PRO A 264 -16.77 -14.07 -4.02
CA PRO A 264 -17.05 -14.94 -2.86
C PRO A 264 -16.34 -14.46 -1.59
N GLU A 265 -15.08 -14.03 -1.71
CA GLU A 265 -14.28 -13.53 -0.59
C GLU A 265 -14.85 -12.23 -0.04
N ARG A 266 -15.24 -11.33 -0.95
CA ARG A 266 -15.92 -10.08 -0.59
C ARG A 266 -17.23 -10.37 0.15
N CYS A 267 -18.05 -11.28 -0.37
CA CYS A 267 -19.34 -11.63 0.25
C CYS A 267 -19.14 -12.23 1.65
N GLN A 268 -18.18 -13.14 1.83
CA GLN A 268 -17.86 -13.70 3.14
C GLN A 268 -17.34 -12.62 4.10
N GLY A 269 -16.54 -11.69 3.60
CA GLY A 269 -16.05 -10.55 4.36
C GLY A 269 -17.19 -9.63 4.81
N GLU A 270 -18.04 -9.19 3.90
CA GLU A 270 -19.19 -8.32 4.20
C GLU A 270 -20.12 -8.96 5.23
N ALA A 271 -20.43 -10.25 5.09
CA ALA A 271 -21.26 -10.96 6.07
C ALA A 271 -20.67 -10.92 7.49
N ARG A 272 -19.33 -10.97 7.64
CA ARG A 272 -18.67 -10.82 8.95
C ARG A 272 -18.73 -9.38 9.47
N LEU A 273 -18.61 -8.39 8.58
CA LEU A 273 -18.73 -6.98 8.94
C LEU A 273 -20.16 -6.65 9.39
N GLU A 274 -21.16 -7.12 8.66
CA GLU A 274 -22.58 -7.01 9.01
C GLU A 274 -22.87 -7.68 10.35
N ALA A 275 -22.39 -8.90 10.58
CA ALA A 275 -22.56 -9.60 11.85
C ALA A 275 -21.95 -8.82 13.04
N LEU A 276 -20.81 -8.14 12.85
CA LEU A 276 -20.25 -7.26 13.88
C LEU A 276 -21.14 -6.03 14.11
N GLN A 277 -21.64 -5.38 13.05
CA GLN A 277 -22.53 -4.22 13.16
C GLN A 277 -23.83 -4.58 13.88
N GLU A 278 -24.45 -5.72 13.55
CA GLU A 278 -25.63 -6.23 14.23
C GLU A 278 -25.36 -6.48 15.71
N ARG A 279 -24.22 -7.12 16.04
CA ARG A 279 -23.81 -7.34 17.43
C ARG A 279 -23.63 -6.03 18.19
N LEU A 280 -23.03 -5.01 17.58
CA LEU A 280 -22.88 -3.68 18.17
C LEU A 280 -24.21 -2.97 18.45
N ALA A 281 -25.21 -3.22 17.60
CA ALA A 281 -26.55 -2.67 17.75
C ALA A 281 -27.37 -3.41 18.83
N SER A 282 -27.19 -4.73 18.96
CA SER A 282 -27.96 -5.57 19.89
C SER A 282 -27.34 -5.68 21.30
N ASP A 283 -26.01 -5.62 21.40
CA ASP A 283 -25.27 -5.87 22.65
C ASP A 283 -24.70 -4.56 23.22
N SER A 284 -25.05 -4.27 24.47
CA SER A 284 -24.53 -3.11 25.21
C SER A 284 -23.16 -3.36 25.84
N GLY A 285 -22.61 -4.59 25.73
CA GLY A 285 -21.33 -4.97 26.29
C GLY A 285 -20.09 -4.39 25.57
N PRO A 286 -18.87 -4.67 26.11
CA PRO A 286 -17.60 -4.27 25.50
C PRO A 286 -17.33 -5.04 24.20
N CYS A 287 -17.03 -4.34 23.10
CA CYS A 287 -16.88 -4.95 21.78
C CYS A 287 -15.43 -5.19 21.29
N LEU A 288 -14.40 -4.93 22.09
CA LEU A 288 -13.00 -5.06 21.68
C LEU A 288 -12.62 -6.49 21.25
N ALA A 289 -13.11 -7.50 21.98
CA ALA A 289 -12.90 -8.90 21.64
C ALA A 289 -13.52 -9.23 20.27
N ALA A 290 -14.72 -8.72 19.99
CA ALA A 290 -15.40 -8.92 18.70
C ALA A 290 -14.65 -8.26 17.53
N VAL A 291 -14.09 -7.07 17.75
CA VAL A 291 -13.23 -6.41 16.74
C VAL A 291 -11.96 -7.23 16.49
N THR A 292 -11.35 -7.76 17.55
CA THR A 292 -10.15 -8.61 17.46
C THR A 292 -10.43 -9.88 16.66
N GLU A 293 -11.54 -10.56 16.96
CA GLU A 293 -12.01 -11.76 16.25
C GLU A 293 -12.33 -11.47 14.78
N LEU A 294 -12.80 -10.26 14.45
CA LEU A 294 -13.04 -9.83 13.08
C LEU A 294 -11.74 -9.55 12.32
N LEU A 295 -10.82 -8.76 12.88
CA LEU A 295 -9.67 -8.24 12.12
C LEU A 295 -8.68 -9.33 11.68
N ARG A 296 -8.57 -10.43 12.44
CA ARG A 296 -7.70 -11.56 12.09
C ARG A 296 -8.07 -12.20 10.73
N PRO A 297 -9.31 -12.67 10.49
CA PRO A 297 -9.70 -13.17 9.17
C PRO A 297 -9.70 -12.07 8.09
N MET A 298 -9.94 -10.80 8.43
CA MET A 298 -9.90 -9.71 7.45
C MET A 298 -8.49 -9.46 6.90
N ALA A 299 -7.44 -9.67 7.70
CA ALA A 299 -6.07 -9.57 7.23
C ALA A 299 -5.72 -10.66 6.19
N GLY A 300 -6.17 -11.90 6.41
CA GLY A 300 -6.04 -12.97 5.41
C GLY A 300 -6.77 -12.64 4.11
N LEU A 301 -8.00 -12.12 4.19
CA LEU A 301 -8.74 -11.65 3.01
C LEU A 301 -8.04 -10.48 2.32
N ARG A 302 -7.53 -9.50 3.07
CA ARG A 302 -6.75 -8.37 2.54
C ARG A 302 -5.58 -8.88 1.70
N HIS A 303 -4.81 -9.84 2.20
CA HIS A 303 -3.69 -10.42 1.47
C HIS A 303 -4.12 -11.04 0.13
N VAL A 304 -5.20 -11.83 0.14
CA VAL A 304 -5.77 -12.42 -1.09
C VAL A 304 -6.15 -11.33 -2.10
N PHE A 305 -6.80 -10.25 -1.65
CA PHE A 305 -7.16 -9.13 -2.52
C PHE A 305 -5.93 -8.40 -3.06
N GLU A 306 -4.92 -8.13 -2.22
CA GLU A 306 -3.69 -7.44 -2.63
C GLU A 306 -2.90 -8.26 -3.67
N LEU A 307 -2.80 -9.58 -3.51
CA LEU A 307 -2.12 -10.43 -4.49
C LEU A 307 -2.88 -10.53 -5.82
N VAL A 308 -4.20 -10.69 -5.78
CA VAL A 308 -4.99 -10.99 -6.99
C VAL A 308 -5.37 -9.72 -7.76
N ALA A 309 -5.81 -8.67 -7.06
CA ALA A 309 -6.21 -7.40 -7.68
C ALA A 309 -5.06 -6.39 -7.77
N GLY A 310 -4.00 -6.57 -6.99
CA GLY A 310 -2.92 -5.59 -6.82
C GLY A 310 -3.22 -4.62 -5.67
N ALA A 311 -2.19 -4.30 -4.88
CA ALA A 311 -2.30 -3.45 -3.69
C ALA A 311 -2.88 -2.05 -3.97
N ASP A 312 -2.64 -1.52 -5.17
CA ASP A 312 -3.13 -0.21 -5.60
C ASP A 312 -4.47 -0.26 -6.36
N SER A 313 -5.16 -1.39 -6.36
CA SER A 313 -6.46 -1.49 -7.02
C SER A 313 -7.55 -0.73 -6.26
N GLN A 314 -8.54 -0.22 -7.02
CA GLN A 314 -9.72 0.39 -6.42
C GLN A 314 -10.52 -0.60 -5.56
N LEU A 315 -10.55 -1.87 -5.96
CA LEU A 315 -11.23 -2.94 -5.22
C LEU A 315 -10.61 -3.13 -3.82
N VAL A 316 -9.28 -3.21 -3.72
CA VAL A 316 -8.57 -3.31 -2.44
C VAL A 316 -8.87 -2.08 -1.58
N ARG A 317 -8.87 -0.87 -2.16
CA ARG A 317 -9.18 0.37 -1.43
C ARG A 317 -10.61 0.41 -0.89
N GLN A 318 -11.60 0.04 -1.71
CA GLN A 318 -13.01 0.00 -1.29
C GLN A 318 -13.22 -1.02 -0.17
N TRP A 319 -12.58 -2.18 -0.29
CA TRP A 319 -12.61 -3.20 0.74
C TRP A 319 -11.95 -2.72 2.05
N GLY A 320 -10.76 -2.12 1.95
CA GLY A 320 -10.05 -1.54 3.08
C GLY A 320 -10.83 -0.41 3.77
N ASP A 321 -11.54 0.42 3.00
CA ASP A 321 -12.42 1.46 3.53
C ASP A 321 -13.54 0.88 4.38
N ARG A 322 -14.21 -0.17 3.87
CA ARG A 322 -15.32 -0.82 4.55
C ARG A 322 -14.88 -1.47 5.87
N VAL A 323 -13.77 -2.22 5.85
CA VAL A 323 -13.19 -2.82 7.06
C VAL A 323 -12.80 -1.74 8.07
N THR A 324 -12.12 -0.69 7.61
CA THR A 324 -11.69 0.42 8.47
C THR A 324 -12.87 1.14 9.08
N GLU A 325 -13.91 1.44 8.32
CA GLU A 325 -15.12 2.11 8.80
C GLU A 325 -15.81 1.36 9.94
N VAL A 326 -16.07 0.07 9.73
CA VAL A 326 -16.81 -0.77 10.69
C VAL A 326 -15.97 -0.97 11.94
N ALA A 327 -14.69 -1.30 11.80
CA ALA A 327 -13.79 -1.51 12.94
C ALA A 327 -13.55 -0.21 13.73
N LEU A 328 -13.38 0.92 13.04
CA LEU A 328 -13.19 2.23 13.69
C LEU A 328 -14.41 2.64 14.50
N SER A 329 -15.62 2.47 13.94
CA SER A 329 -16.88 2.75 14.66
C SER A 329 -17.01 1.87 15.90
N ALA A 330 -16.67 0.58 15.79
CA ALA A 330 -16.70 -0.36 16.91
C ALA A 330 -15.72 0.04 18.02
N LEU A 331 -14.47 0.38 17.67
CA LEU A 331 -13.44 0.79 18.63
C LEU A 331 -13.78 2.11 19.32
N GLN A 332 -14.37 3.07 18.60
CA GLN A 332 -14.84 4.32 19.18
C GLN A 332 -15.98 4.09 20.17
N GLU A 333 -16.93 3.21 19.83
CA GLU A 333 -18.02 2.85 20.72
C GLU A 333 -17.52 2.12 21.97
N HIS A 334 -16.56 1.20 21.82
CA HIS A 334 -15.89 0.57 22.96
C HIS A 334 -15.26 1.63 23.87
N LEU A 335 -14.46 2.52 23.29
CA LEU A 335 -13.78 3.58 24.03
C LEU A 335 -14.77 4.49 24.78
N ARG A 336 -15.90 4.83 24.14
CA ARG A 336 -16.95 5.64 24.77
C ARG A 336 -17.59 4.95 25.96
N ARG A 337 -17.73 3.61 25.92
CA ARG A 337 -18.35 2.81 26.99
C ARG A 337 -17.39 2.51 28.14
N THR A 338 -16.15 2.14 27.84
CA THR A 338 -15.20 1.61 28.85
C THR A 338 -14.16 2.64 29.30
N GLY A 339 -13.86 3.64 28.47
CA GLY A 339 -12.73 4.56 28.70
C GLY A 339 -11.36 3.91 28.53
N GLU A 340 -11.27 2.65 28.09
CA GLU A 340 -10.02 1.88 27.99
C GLU A 340 -9.17 2.28 26.78
N ALA A 341 -8.66 3.51 26.77
CA ALA A 341 -7.86 4.05 25.68
C ALA A 341 -6.61 3.20 25.38
N ALA A 342 -5.96 2.64 26.41
CA ALA A 342 -4.74 1.84 26.27
C ALA A 342 -4.99 0.50 25.56
N ALA A 343 -6.19 -0.06 25.71
CA ALA A 343 -6.58 -1.28 25.03
C ALA A 343 -6.91 -1.03 23.56
N VAL A 344 -7.47 0.15 23.24
CA VAL A 344 -7.98 0.51 21.91
C VAL A 344 -6.91 1.09 20.98
N VAL A 345 -5.97 1.89 21.49
CA VAL A 345 -5.00 2.62 20.64
C VAL A 345 -4.16 1.72 19.72
N PRO A 346 -3.72 0.51 20.13
CA PRO A 346 -2.98 -0.37 19.23
C PRO A 346 -3.79 -0.81 18.01
N TRP A 347 -5.09 -1.08 18.19
CA TRP A 347 -5.99 -1.47 17.11
C TRP A 347 -6.26 -0.30 16.16
N LEU A 348 -6.47 0.90 16.70
CA LEU A 348 -6.61 2.10 15.87
C LEU A 348 -5.37 2.35 15.01
N MET A 349 -4.17 2.20 15.59
CA MET A 349 -2.91 2.30 14.85
C MET A 349 -2.81 1.24 13.76
N HIS A 350 -3.19 -0.02 14.04
CA HIS A 350 -3.24 -1.06 13.02
C HIS A 350 -4.19 -0.71 11.87
N LEU A 351 -5.36 -0.12 12.14
CA LEU A 351 -6.28 0.32 11.08
C LEU A 351 -5.66 1.37 10.14
N THR A 352 -4.71 2.19 10.60
CA THR A 352 -3.98 3.13 9.71
C THR A 352 -3.05 2.44 8.70
N THR A 353 -2.85 1.12 8.84
CA THR A 353 -2.05 0.30 7.91
C THR A 353 -2.90 -0.38 6.84
N TYR A 354 -4.23 -0.30 6.92
CA TYR A 354 -5.12 -0.84 5.89
C TYR A 354 -5.02 -0.01 4.61
N PRO A 355 -5.11 -0.66 3.43
CA PRO A 355 -5.12 0.02 2.15
C PRO A 355 -6.51 0.65 1.96
N ALA A 356 -6.72 1.80 2.59
CA ALA A 356 -7.94 2.58 2.53
C ALA A 356 -7.71 3.87 1.71
N THR A 357 -8.78 4.60 1.39
CA THR A 357 -8.69 5.93 0.77
C THR A 357 -7.91 6.90 1.66
N PRO A 358 -7.23 7.91 1.07
CA PRO A 358 -6.50 8.93 1.84
C PRO A 358 -7.37 9.59 2.92
N GLU A 359 -8.63 9.86 2.62
CA GLU A 359 -9.61 10.47 3.53
C GLU A 359 -9.88 9.56 4.73
N ARG A 360 -10.10 8.26 4.48
CA ARG A 360 -10.37 7.28 5.54
C ARG A 360 -9.14 7.06 6.43
N ARG A 361 -7.94 6.99 5.83
CA ARG A 361 -6.67 6.90 6.59
C ARG A 361 -6.40 8.13 7.43
N ARG A 362 -6.66 9.33 6.89
CA ARG A 362 -6.56 10.59 7.64
C ARG A 362 -7.50 10.57 8.84
N ARG A 363 -8.76 10.19 8.66
CA ARG A 363 -9.73 10.10 9.77
C ARG A 363 -9.29 9.10 10.84
N ALA A 364 -8.79 7.93 10.44
CA ALA A 364 -8.25 6.96 11.39
C ALA A 364 -7.06 7.52 12.18
N THR A 365 -6.17 8.25 11.51
CA THR A 365 -4.99 8.90 12.12
C THR A 365 -5.41 9.99 13.11
N GLU A 366 -6.38 10.84 12.76
CA GLU A 366 -6.92 11.87 13.67
C GLU A 366 -7.48 11.24 14.96
N ILE A 367 -8.19 10.11 14.85
CA ILE A 367 -8.72 9.40 16.01
C ILE A 367 -7.60 8.76 16.84
N VAL A 368 -6.57 8.18 16.20
CA VAL A 368 -5.37 7.70 16.90
C VAL A 368 -4.73 8.84 17.70
N ASP A 369 -4.58 10.01 17.10
CA ASP A 369 -4.01 11.18 17.75
C ASP A 369 -4.86 11.65 18.94
N GLU A 370 -6.18 11.75 18.79
CA GLU A 370 -7.08 12.09 19.89
C GLU A 370 -6.97 11.12 21.08
N VAL A 371 -6.97 9.82 20.81
CA VAL A 371 -6.89 8.78 21.85
C VAL A 371 -5.50 8.76 22.50
N TRP A 372 -4.44 8.95 21.70
CA TRP A 372 -3.09 9.10 22.18
C TRP A 372 -2.96 10.29 23.14
N GLN A 373 -3.45 11.47 22.77
CA GLN A 373 -3.36 12.65 23.63
C GLN A 373 -4.10 12.46 24.96
N ARG A 374 -5.24 11.75 24.96
CA ARG A 374 -5.95 11.39 26.21
C ARG A 374 -5.11 10.45 27.09
N LEU A 375 -4.43 9.47 26.49
CA LEU A 375 -3.53 8.57 27.23
C LEU A 375 -2.35 9.32 27.84
N VAL A 376 -1.72 10.20 27.07
CA VAL A 376 -0.61 11.02 27.58
C VAL A 376 -1.08 11.90 28.73
N ALA A 377 -2.21 12.60 28.58
CA ALA A 377 -2.77 13.43 29.66
C ALA A 377 -3.10 12.63 30.93
N ALA A 378 -3.66 11.41 30.78
CA ALA A 378 -3.93 10.52 31.90
C ALA A 378 -2.63 10.06 32.59
N ALA A 379 -1.60 9.72 31.81
CA ALA A 379 -0.29 9.35 32.35
C ALA A 379 0.40 10.52 33.08
N GLN A 380 0.24 11.76 32.60
CA GLN A 380 0.72 12.95 33.30
C GLN A 380 0.02 13.18 34.64
N ALA A 381 -1.28 12.88 34.73
CA ALA A 381 -2.10 13.10 35.92
C ALA A 381 -1.96 11.99 36.98
N ASP A 382 -1.26 10.89 36.66
CA ASP A 382 -1.09 9.76 37.58
C ASP A 382 -0.23 10.14 38.79
N ALA A 383 -0.86 10.23 39.96
CA ALA A 383 -0.25 10.65 41.21
C ALA A 383 0.78 9.65 41.77
N ALA A 384 0.74 8.39 41.35
CA ALA A 384 1.69 7.36 41.82
C ALA A 384 3.06 7.50 41.15
N ASN A 385 3.09 8.07 39.94
CA ASN A 385 4.31 8.31 39.18
C ASN A 385 4.10 9.55 38.31
N PRO A 386 4.07 10.76 38.92
CA PRO A 386 3.83 11.99 38.20
C PRO A 386 4.98 12.21 37.22
N ALA A 387 4.73 11.98 35.94
CA ALA A 387 5.68 12.35 34.89
C ALA A 387 5.90 13.87 35.00
N ALA A 388 7.15 14.30 35.10
CA ALA A 388 7.51 15.70 35.32
C ALA A 388 7.08 16.59 34.14
N ASN A 389 6.93 15.99 32.94
CA ASN A 389 6.47 16.68 31.74
C ASN A 389 5.67 15.76 30.79
N ARG A 390 5.13 16.35 29.71
CA ARG A 390 4.30 15.66 28.70
C ARG A 390 5.07 14.61 27.90
N HIS A 391 6.34 14.84 27.61
CA HIS A 391 7.15 13.93 26.81
C HIS A 391 7.48 12.66 27.59
N GLU A 392 7.80 12.77 28.88
CA GLU A 392 7.98 11.60 29.76
C GLU A 392 6.71 10.73 29.81
N ALA A 393 5.54 11.36 29.96
CA ALA A 393 4.27 10.63 29.92
C ALA A 393 4.02 9.97 28.56
N ALA A 394 4.32 10.66 27.46
CA ALA A 394 4.23 10.11 26.11
C ALA A 394 5.19 8.94 25.88
N MET A 395 6.42 9.04 26.38
CA MET A 395 7.41 7.96 26.32
C MET A 395 6.95 6.75 27.10
N ARG A 396 6.37 6.96 28.30
CA ARG A 396 5.80 5.89 29.12
C ARG A 396 4.66 5.16 28.38
N VAL A 397 3.73 5.90 27.76
CA VAL A 397 2.67 5.27 26.93
C VAL A 397 3.28 4.50 25.75
N GLY A 398 4.31 5.04 25.10
CA GLY A 398 5.04 4.34 24.04
C GLY A 398 5.64 3.00 24.50
N ALA A 399 6.33 3.01 25.64
CA ALA A 399 7.01 1.85 26.20
C ALA A 399 6.07 0.81 26.82
N GLU A 400 5.02 1.24 27.52
CA GLU A 400 4.14 0.35 28.30
C GLU A 400 2.91 -0.11 27.51
N VAL A 401 2.46 0.67 26.51
CA VAL A 401 1.24 0.37 25.75
C VAL A 401 1.55 -0.05 24.32
N LEU A 402 2.34 0.74 23.58
CA LEU A 402 2.53 0.51 22.14
C LEU A 402 3.55 -0.59 21.84
N ALA A 403 4.76 -0.50 22.41
CA ALA A 403 5.82 -1.47 22.13
C ALA A 403 5.41 -2.92 22.47
N PRO A 404 4.80 -3.22 23.64
CA PRO A 404 4.38 -4.59 23.97
C PRO A 404 3.22 -5.07 23.11
N ALA A 405 2.42 -4.15 22.55
CA ALA A 405 1.30 -4.52 21.68
C ALA A 405 1.75 -5.08 20.32
N VAL A 406 3.02 -4.93 19.93
CA VAL A 406 3.59 -5.56 18.72
C VAL A 406 3.36 -7.09 18.75
N GLU A 407 3.50 -7.73 19.91
CA GLU A 407 3.29 -9.17 20.05
C GLU A 407 1.82 -9.59 19.93
N ARG A 408 0.87 -8.67 20.15
CA ARG A 408 -0.57 -8.94 19.95
C ARG A 408 -0.91 -9.18 18.47
N PHE A 409 -0.04 -8.74 17.57
CA PHE A 409 -0.19 -8.86 16.11
C PHE A 409 0.63 -10.00 15.50
N SER A 410 1.29 -10.82 16.32
CA SER A 410 2.11 -11.97 15.89
C SER A 410 1.34 -13.06 15.12
N TRP A 411 0.00 -12.98 15.07
CA TRP A 411 -0.83 -13.88 14.27
C TRP A 411 -0.70 -13.65 12.76
N ASP A 412 -0.10 -12.54 12.32
CA ASP A 412 0.25 -12.28 10.91
C ASP A 412 1.51 -11.39 10.84
N ALA A 413 2.56 -11.89 10.18
CA ALA A 413 3.87 -11.21 10.13
C ALA A 413 3.82 -9.83 9.45
N ARG A 414 2.93 -9.64 8.47
CA ARG A 414 2.80 -8.37 7.73
C ARG A 414 2.06 -7.35 8.55
N VAL A 415 1.00 -7.79 9.22
CA VAL A 415 0.27 -6.96 10.19
C VAL A 415 1.19 -6.54 11.32
N GLN A 416 1.99 -7.47 11.86
CA GLN A 416 2.99 -7.17 12.88
C GLN A 416 4.03 -6.16 12.39
N ALA A 417 4.60 -6.36 11.20
CA ALA A 417 5.57 -5.44 10.61
C ALA A 417 4.99 -4.05 10.36
N GLY A 418 3.77 -3.96 9.81
CA GLY A 418 3.09 -2.69 9.57
C GLY A 418 2.75 -1.95 10.87
N TYR A 419 2.28 -2.66 11.90
CA TYR A 419 2.04 -2.06 13.22
C TYR A 419 3.34 -1.57 13.86
N ARG A 420 4.38 -2.41 13.86
CA ARG A 420 5.73 -2.08 14.36
C ARG A 420 6.28 -0.82 13.71
N GLN A 421 6.19 -0.70 12.38
CA GLN A 421 6.63 0.50 11.65
C GLN A 421 5.88 1.76 12.12
N ARG A 422 4.57 1.67 12.39
CA ARG A 422 3.79 2.79 12.94
C ARG A 422 4.24 3.18 14.36
N VAL A 423 4.57 2.20 15.21
CA VAL A 423 5.10 2.46 16.56
C VAL A 423 6.47 3.13 16.48
N VAL A 424 7.38 2.63 15.64
CA VAL A 424 8.70 3.22 15.39
C VAL A 424 8.57 4.67 14.93
N GLN A 425 7.71 4.95 13.95
CA GLN A 425 7.49 6.31 13.48
C GLN A 425 6.98 7.22 14.59
N ARG A 426 6.04 6.76 15.41
CA ARG A 426 5.49 7.54 16.52
C ARG A 426 6.53 7.87 17.59
N LEU A 427 7.41 6.92 17.92
CA LEU A 427 8.50 7.14 18.86
C LEU A 427 9.54 8.11 18.30
N ARG A 428 9.84 8.04 17.00
CA ARG A 428 10.71 9.01 16.32
C ARG A 428 10.11 10.42 16.34
N ASP A 429 8.80 10.56 16.06
CA ASP A 429 8.09 11.84 16.14
C ASP A 429 8.16 12.43 17.56
N LEU A 430 7.94 11.61 18.60
CA LEU A 430 8.10 12.01 20.00
C LEU A 430 9.52 12.46 20.33
N ALA A 431 10.53 11.75 19.81
CA ALA A 431 11.92 12.09 20.05
C ALA A 431 12.29 13.46 19.45
N HIS A 432 11.76 13.77 18.26
CA HIS A 432 11.92 15.08 17.65
C HIS A 432 11.10 16.18 18.36
N GLU A 433 9.89 15.89 18.81
CA GLU A 433 9.06 16.84 19.57
C GLU A 433 9.71 17.22 20.90
N SER A 434 10.17 16.23 21.68
CA SER A 434 10.83 16.42 22.98
C SER A 434 12.13 17.22 22.88
N GLN A 435 12.89 17.03 21.79
CA GLN A 435 14.07 17.85 21.49
C GLN A 435 13.70 19.33 21.28
N ARG A 436 12.64 19.61 20.50
CA ARG A 436 12.28 20.98 20.11
C ARG A 436 11.75 21.82 21.26
N VAL A 437 10.91 21.24 22.13
CA VAL A 437 10.08 22.05 23.05
C VAL A 437 10.75 22.27 24.42
N GLN A 438 11.56 21.33 24.92
CA GLN A 438 12.12 21.42 26.30
C GLN A 438 13.61 21.07 26.42
N ALA A 439 14.26 20.72 25.31
CA ALA A 439 15.58 20.07 25.34
C ALA A 439 15.60 18.85 26.27
N ASP A 440 14.50 18.08 26.29
CA ASP A 440 14.38 16.86 27.08
C ASP A 440 15.12 15.72 26.38
N PHE A 441 16.44 15.79 26.50
CA PHE A 441 17.36 14.88 25.83
C PHE A 441 17.15 13.43 26.29
N GLU A 442 16.82 13.23 27.56
CA GLU A 442 16.65 11.89 28.11
C GLU A 442 15.47 11.19 27.45
N VAL A 443 14.31 11.85 27.36
CA VAL A 443 13.15 11.31 26.65
C VAL A 443 13.45 11.08 25.17
N ALA A 444 14.08 12.03 24.48
CA ALA A 444 14.44 11.87 23.08
C ALA A 444 15.34 10.64 22.87
N SER A 445 16.37 10.49 23.71
CA SER A 445 17.31 9.36 23.65
C SER A 445 16.62 8.01 23.92
N GLN A 446 15.74 7.95 24.92
CA GLN A 446 14.95 6.76 25.24
C GLN A 446 14.00 6.39 24.10
N ALA A 447 13.33 7.37 23.49
CA ALA A 447 12.43 7.16 22.37
C ALA A 447 13.16 6.60 21.14
N PHE A 448 14.34 7.15 20.80
CA PHE A 448 15.18 6.58 19.73
C PHE A 448 15.69 5.18 20.06
N ALA A 449 16.06 4.93 21.32
CA ALA A 449 16.51 3.60 21.75
C ALA A 449 15.41 2.56 21.54
N LEU A 450 14.20 2.83 22.04
CA LEU A 450 13.05 1.93 21.90
C LEU A 450 12.64 1.76 20.43
N ALA A 451 12.67 2.83 19.64
CA ALA A 451 12.39 2.76 18.20
C ALA A 451 13.41 1.88 17.46
N ALA A 452 14.69 1.95 17.84
CA ALA A 452 15.76 1.12 17.27
C ALA A 452 15.65 -0.36 17.68
N GLU A 453 15.18 -0.65 18.90
CA GLU A 453 14.90 -2.03 19.35
C GLU A 453 13.75 -2.68 18.60
N LEU A 454 12.76 -1.88 18.19
CA LEU A 454 11.60 -2.34 17.44
C LEU A 454 11.83 -2.41 15.93
N SER A 455 12.94 -1.89 15.42
CA SER A 455 13.21 -1.77 13.99
C SER A 455 13.94 -2.99 13.42
N ASP A 456 13.93 -3.14 12.09
CA ASP A 456 14.87 -4.04 11.40
C ASP A 456 16.31 -3.51 11.51
N GLU A 457 17.29 -4.33 11.11
CA GLU A 457 18.72 -4.02 11.28
C GLU A 457 19.15 -2.71 10.58
N GLU A 458 18.64 -2.46 9.38
CA GLU A 458 18.96 -1.26 8.59
C GLU A 458 18.38 0.00 9.24
N SER A 459 17.08 -0.02 9.55
CA SER A 459 16.38 1.10 10.20
C SER A 459 16.92 1.34 11.61
N SER A 460 17.29 0.28 12.34
CA SER A 460 17.93 0.37 13.65
C SER A 460 19.28 1.09 13.58
N THR A 461 20.10 0.78 12.57
CA THR A 461 21.39 1.44 12.34
C THR A 461 21.21 2.95 12.11
N LEU A 462 20.20 3.34 11.33
CA LEU A 462 19.84 4.74 11.11
C LEU A 462 19.44 5.43 12.42
N LEU A 463 18.52 4.83 13.19
CA LEU A 463 18.03 5.38 14.46
C LEU A 463 19.16 5.49 15.50
N VAL A 464 20.09 4.53 15.56
CA VAL A 464 21.28 4.61 16.42
C VAL A 464 22.20 5.76 16.02
N ARG A 465 22.35 6.01 14.71
CA ARG A 465 23.10 7.16 14.20
C ARG A 465 22.42 8.48 14.57
N GLU A 466 21.10 8.59 14.40
CA GLU A 466 20.32 9.76 14.79
C GLU A 466 20.46 10.03 16.31
N ARG A 467 20.31 9.00 17.14
CA ARG A 467 20.53 9.08 18.60
C ARG A 467 21.94 9.59 18.93
N ARG A 468 22.97 9.09 18.25
CA ARG A 468 24.37 9.53 18.45
C ARG A 468 24.55 11.00 18.06
N GLN A 469 23.98 11.42 16.93
CA GLN A 469 24.03 12.81 16.50
C GLN A 469 23.36 13.73 17.52
N LEU A 470 22.22 13.31 18.06
CA LEU A 470 21.55 14.05 19.13
C LEU A 470 22.40 14.16 20.38
N TRP A 471 23.07 13.08 20.80
CA TRP A 471 23.96 13.13 21.94
C TRP A 471 25.14 14.08 21.73
N GLN A 472 25.73 14.07 20.53
CA GLN A 472 26.79 15.02 20.18
C GLN A 472 26.30 16.47 20.20
N GLN A 473 25.07 16.73 19.72
CA GLN A 473 24.46 18.06 19.78
C GLN A 473 24.23 18.49 21.23
N PHE A 474 23.72 17.60 22.07
CA PHE A 474 23.53 17.87 23.50
C PHE A 474 24.85 18.18 24.21
N GLN A 475 25.88 17.34 24.01
CA GLN A 475 27.21 17.56 24.58
C GLN A 475 27.78 18.91 24.14
N ARG A 476 27.71 19.24 22.85
CA ARG A 476 28.14 20.56 22.35
C ARG A 476 27.36 21.71 23.00
N ALA A 477 26.05 21.57 23.17
CA ALA A 477 25.24 22.60 23.81
C ALA A 477 25.57 22.76 25.31
N GLN A 478 25.96 21.68 25.98
CA GLN A 478 26.35 21.69 27.39
C GLN A 478 27.75 22.27 27.58
N ASP A 479 28.71 21.85 26.74
CA ASP A 479 30.10 22.31 26.75
C ASP A 479 30.24 23.74 26.20
N GLY A 480 29.31 24.17 25.34
CA GLY A 480 29.28 25.49 24.70
C GLY A 480 28.64 26.59 25.54
N ALA A 481 28.08 26.28 26.71
CA ALA A 481 27.51 27.28 27.60
C ALA A 481 28.61 28.22 28.11
N LEU A 482 28.44 29.52 27.88
CA LEU A 482 29.46 30.53 28.15
C LEU A 482 28.90 31.57 29.12
N SER A 483 29.67 31.89 30.16
CA SER A 483 29.42 33.03 31.05
C SER A 483 30.70 33.84 31.16
N LEU A 484 30.66 35.08 30.68
CA LEU A 484 31.79 36.01 30.69
C LEU A 484 31.37 37.34 31.32
N GLU A 485 32.27 37.94 32.11
CA GLU A 485 32.09 39.28 32.67
C GLU A 485 33.24 40.19 32.22
N HIS A 486 32.90 41.36 31.70
CA HIS A 486 33.89 42.35 31.26
C HIS A 486 33.33 43.77 31.39
N ASP A 487 34.09 44.64 32.05
CA ASP A 487 33.76 46.06 32.29
C ASP A 487 32.35 46.26 32.86
N GLY A 488 31.96 45.40 33.81
CA GLY A 488 30.66 45.41 34.47
C GLY A 488 29.50 44.86 33.61
N ASN A 489 29.76 44.41 32.39
CA ASN A 489 28.79 43.74 31.54
C ASN A 489 28.95 42.22 31.64
N ARG A 490 27.86 41.53 31.95
CA ARG A 490 27.78 40.06 31.91
C ARG A 490 27.18 39.61 30.57
N LEU A 491 27.85 38.67 29.92
CA LEU A 491 27.37 37.95 28.75
C LEU A 491 27.16 36.49 29.13
N GLU A 492 25.95 35.99 28.94
CA GLU A 492 25.63 34.56 29.05
C GLU A 492 25.11 34.06 27.71
N ILE A 493 25.64 32.93 27.27
CA ILE A 493 25.21 32.24 26.07
C ILE A 493 24.95 30.79 26.47
N ASP A 494 23.72 30.35 26.36
CA ASP A 494 23.35 28.94 26.46
C ASP A 494 22.37 28.58 25.34
N SER A 495 21.93 27.32 25.29
CA SER A 495 21.01 26.83 24.25
C SER A 495 19.59 27.41 24.31
N ARG A 496 19.24 28.11 25.40
CA ARG A 496 17.91 28.67 25.66
C ARG A 496 17.90 30.19 25.50
N ARG A 497 18.98 30.87 25.89
CA ARG A 497 19.01 32.33 25.97
C ARG A 497 20.39 32.94 25.75
N LEU A 498 20.33 34.21 25.35
CA LEU A 498 21.45 35.14 25.25
C LEU A 498 21.19 36.29 26.22
N VAL A 499 22.02 36.44 27.25
CA VAL A 499 21.91 37.53 28.22
C VAL A 499 23.05 38.51 28.01
N PHE A 500 22.75 39.78 27.76
CA PHE A 500 23.77 40.83 27.67
C PHE A 500 23.28 42.15 28.25
N GLY A 501 24.04 42.72 29.19
CA GLY A 501 23.71 44.04 29.77
C GLY A 501 22.32 44.09 30.42
N GLY A 502 21.90 42.99 31.06
CA GLY A 502 20.58 42.84 31.67
C GLY A 502 19.42 42.55 30.70
N LYS A 503 19.69 42.47 29.39
CA LYS A 503 18.71 42.06 28.38
C LYS A 503 18.82 40.57 28.12
N GLU A 504 17.70 39.86 28.21
CA GLU A 504 17.60 38.42 27.94
C GLU A 504 16.82 38.21 26.64
N ILE A 505 17.46 37.58 25.65
CA ILE A 505 16.86 37.21 24.38
C ILE A 505 16.79 35.68 24.31
N SER A 506 15.59 35.12 24.16
CA SER A 506 15.43 33.69 23.88
C SER A 506 16.06 33.34 22.53
N VAL A 507 16.78 32.22 22.45
CA VAL A 507 17.34 31.69 21.20
C VAL A 507 16.23 31.43 20.17
N GLU A 508 15.03 31.04 20.62
CA GLU A 508 13.86 30.86 19.76
C GLU A 508 13.33 32.16 19.16
N ALA A 509 13.56 33.30 19.81
CA ALA A 509 13.11 34.62 19.35
C ALA A 509 14.15 35.32 18.45
N LEU A 510 15.39 34.82 18.42
CA LEU A 510 16.50 35.43 17.70
C LEU A 510 16.26 35.42 16.19
N ALA A 511 16.00 36.56 15.55
CA ALA A 511 15.69 36.63 14.13
C ALA A 511 16.94 36.69 13.23
N GLY A 512 18.08 37.11 13.78
CA GLY A 512 19.32 36.84 13.09
C GLY A 512 20.61 37.02 13.88
N LEU A 513 21.66 36.43 13.33
CA LEU A 513 23.01 36.35 13.89
C LEU A 513 24.05 36.67 12.81
N ARG A 514 25.12 37.36 13.18
CA ARG A 514 26.28 37.59 12.32
C ARG A 514 27.54 37.80 13.16
N TYR A 515 28.67 37.30 12.69
CA TYR A 515 29.96 37.52 13.34
C TYR A 515 31.11 37.39 12.36
N GLY A 516 32.26 38.01 12.68
CA GLY A 516 33.45 38.01 11.85
C GLY A 516 34.35 39.21 12.18
N VAL A 517 35.18 39.64 11.23
CA VAL A 517 36.05 40.82 11.37
C VAL A 517 35.55 41.94 10.45
N ALA A 518 35.25 43.11 11.01
CA ALA A 518 34.70 44.25 10.26
C ALA A 518 35.37 45.57 10.68
N LYS A 519 35.21 46.59 9.83
CA LYS A 519 35.61 47.96 10.16
C LYS A 519 34.53 48.61 11.04
N GLY A 520 34.88 48.92 12.29
CA GLY A 520 34.04 49.60 13.26
C GLY A 520 34.57 50.98 13.67
N LEU A 521 33.92 51.61 14.66
CA LEU A 521 34.31 52.92 15.21
C LEU A 521 35.73 52.92 15.81
N GLY A 522 36.22 51.75 16.25
CA GLY A 522 37.58 51.55 16.76
C GLY A 522 38.59 50.99 15.75
N GLY A 523 38.27 50.97 14.45
CA GLY A 523 39.11 50.36 13.41
C GLY A 523 38.66 48.94 13.01
N TYR A 524 39.55 48.19 12.35
CA TYR A 524 39.25 46.80 11.97
C TYR A 524 39.36 45.89 13.19
N GLY A 525 38.30 45.17 13.51
CA GLY A 525 38.29 44.26 14.65
C GLY A 525 37.13 43.26 14.63
N PRO A 526 37.13 42.33 15.58
CA PRO A 526 36.06 41.35 15.70
C PRO A 526 34.72 42.03 15.98
N ARG A 527 33.65 41.47 15.43
CA ARG A 527 32.28 41.92 15.63
C ARG A 527 31.37 40.72 15.76
N VAL A 528 30.45 40.80 16.72
CA VAL A 528 29.37 39.83 16.92
C VAL A 528 28.08 40.63 17.07
N ALA A 529 27.04 40.27 16.34
CA ALA A 529 25.75 40.92 16.48
C ALA A 529 24.60 39.93 16.35
N TRP A 530 23.55 40.16 17.11
CA TRP A 530 22.30 39.42 17.02
C TRP A 530 21.10 40.35 17.23
N TYR A 531 19.93 39.92 16.76
CA TYR A 531 18.69 40.66 16.97
C TYR A 531 17.48 39.75 17.13
N ALA A 532 16.48 40.24 17.87
CA ALA A 532 15.16 39.63 18.04
C ALA A 532 14.10 40.75 17.98
N GLY A 533 13.22 40.72 16.98
CA GLY A 533 12.25 41.79 16.77
C GLY A 533 12.93 43.15 16.53
N ARG A 534 12.72 44.11 17.44
CA ARG A 534 13.36 45.45 17.39
C ARG A 534 14.64 45.54 18.22
N GLU A 535 14.93 44.53 19.03
CA GLU A 535 16.10 44.53 19.90
C GLU A 535 17.31 44.01 19.14
N SER A 536 18.43 44.74 19.21
CA SER A 536 19.70 44.28 18.66
C SER A 536 20.82 44.50 19.66
N VAL A 537 21.77 43.57 19.67
CA VAL A 537 23.00 43.65 20.44
C VAL A 537 24.16 43.58 19.45
N VAL A 538 25.14 44.46 19.65
CA VAL A 538 26.37 44.49 18.88
C VAL A 538 27.53 44.53 19.87
N LEU A 539 28.36 43.50 19.82
CA LEU A 539 29.66 43.46 20.47
C LEU A 539 30.71 43.82 19.43
N ASP A 540 31.57 44.79 19.72
CA ASP A 540 32.62 45.25 18.83
C ASP A 540 33.96 45.43 19.57
N ALA A 541 34.97 45.88 18.83
CA ALA A 541 36.31 46.12 19.36
C ALA A 541 36.36 47.15 20.49
N ALA A 542 35.43 48.12 20.51
CA ALA A 542 35.41 49.15 21.55
C ALA A 542 34.75 48.67 22.85
N LEU A 543 33.77 47.77 22.74
CA LEU A 543 32.99 47.31 23.89
C LEU A 543 33.51 46.01 24.52
N TRP A 544 34.01 45.07 23.71
CA TRP A 544 34.25 43.69 24.16
C TRP A 544 35.55 43.07 23.68
N PHE A 545 36.02 43.48 22.51
CA PHE A 545 37.14 42.84 21.84
C PHE A 545 38.41 43.68 21.82
N ASP A 546 38.63 44.50 22.84
CA ASP A 546 39.88 45.24 23.00
C ASP A 546 41.08 44.28 23.06
N SER A 547 41.99 44.47 22.11
CA SER A 547 43.22 43.67 21.97
C SER A 547 44.11 43.73 23.20
N ALA A 548 44.11 44.84 23.95
CA ALA A 548 44.94 45.00 25.15
C ALA A 548 44.45 44.14 26.33
N THR A 549 43.17 43.74 26.33
CA THR A 549 42.53 43.00 27.43
C THR A 549 42.13 41.57 27.05
N GLY A 550 42.77 40.99 26.03
CA GLY A 550 42.50 39.61 25.62
C GLY A 550 41.26 39.46 24.71
N GLY A 551 40.87 40.51 23.99
CA GLY A 551 39.69 40.53 23.12
C GLY A 551 39.62 39.38 22.10
N SER A 552 40.75 38.92 21.55
CA SER A 552 40.78 37.80 20.61
C SER A 552 40.36 36.47 21.24
N GLN A 553 40.69 36.23 22.51
CA GLN A 553 40.28 35.03 23.24
C GLN A 553 38.79 35.06 23.53
N ARG A 554 38.28 36.20 24.02
CA ARG A 554 36.84 36.39 24.26
C ARG A 554 36.03 36.22 22.98
N TYR A 555 36.50 36.79 21.86
CA TYR A 555 35.86 36.62 20.56
C TYR A 555 35.74 35.14 20.17
N ARG A 556 36.83 34.38 20.29
CA ARG A 556 36.83 32.95 20.01
C ARG A 556 35.82 32.20 20.88
N GLN A 557 35.84 32.42 22.19
CA GLN A 557 34.92 31.79 23.14
C GLN A 557 33.45 32.11 22.81
N ILE A 558 33.15 33.36 22.46
CA ILE A 558 31.80 33.78 22.09
C ILE A 558 31.35 33.11 20.78
N VAL A 559 32.20 33.08 19.76
CA VAL A 559 31.87 32.42 18.49
C VAL A 559 31.65 30.92 18.69
N GLU A 560 32.53 30.24 19.44
CA GLU A 560 32.38 28.82 19.77
C GLU A 560 31.06 28.55 20.50
N ALA A 561 30.69 29.40 21.47
CA ALA A 561 29.42 29.30 22.19
C ALA A 561 28.20 29.56 21.27
N LEU A 562 28.27 30.55 20.38
CA LEU A 562 27.20 30.83 19.42
C LEU A 562 27.03 29.70 18.40
N GLU A 563 28.12 29.15 17.88
CA GLU A 563 28.12 27.99 16.99
C GLU A 563 27.55 26.75 17.66
N ALA A 564 27.86 26.54 18.95
CA ALA A 564 27.36 25.40 19.71
C ALA A 564 25.89 25.55 20.13
N CYS A 565 25.48 26.74 20.59
CA CYS A 565 24.19 26.94 21.27
C CYS A 565 23.12 27.61 20.41
N VAL A 566 23.49 28.49 19.47
CA VAL A 566 22.56 29.37 18.75
C VAL A 566 22.38 28.97 17.29
N VAL A 567 23.48 28.68 16.58
CA VAL A 567 23.46 28.32 15.15
C VAL A 567 22.56 27.12 14.85
N PRO A 568 22.53 26.02 15.64
CA PRO A 568 21.69 24.85 15.33
C PRO A 568 20.18 25.17 15.39
N ALA A 569 19.75 25.96 16.38
CA ALA A 569 18.36 26.38 16.53
C ALA A 569 17.95 27.34 15.41
N LEU A 570 18.80 28.33 15.11
CA LEU A 570 18.61 29.26 14.00
C LEU A 570 18.49 28.52 12.66
N THR A 571 19.39 27.57 12.40
CA THR A 571 19.40 26.70 11.22
C THR A 571 18.07 25.95 11.10
N THR A 572 17.66 25.26 12.16
CA THR A 572 16.43 24.45 12.17
C THR A 572 15.21 25.29 11.82
N ARG A 573 15.06 26.47 12.43
CA ARG A 573 13.94 27.36 12.16
C ARG A 573 13.95 27.93 10.74
N ILE A 574 15.13 28.25 10.18
CA ILE A 574 15.23 28.71 8.79
C ILE A 574 14.77 27.60 7.84
N VAL A 575 15.26 26.36 8.03
CA VAL A 575 14.87 25.20 7.24
C VAL A 575 13.36 24.95 7.30
N GLU A 576 12.77 25.00 8.50
CA GLU A 576 11.32 24.82 8.68
C GLU A 576 10.49 25.88 7.98
N ARG A 577 10.91 27.16 8.05
CA ARG A 577 10.23 28.25 7.34
C ARG A 577 10.27 28.04 5.83
N VAL A 578 11.43 27.69 5.28
CA VAL A 578 11.60 27.39 3.85
C VAL A 578 10.70 26.22 3.42
N ARG A 579 10.69 25.12 4.20
CA ARG A 579 9.84 23.95 3.95
C ARG A 579 8.34 24.27 4.06
N ALA A 580 7.96 25.21 4.92
CA ALA A 580 6.60 25.72 5.02
C ALA A 580 6.21 26.68 3.87
N GLY A 581 7.05 26.81 2.83
CA GLY A 581 6.81 27.68 1.68
C GLY A 581 7.12 29.16 1.93
N GLN A 582 7.74 29.50 3.07
CA GLN A 582 8.11 30.89 3.36
C GLN A 582 9.48 31.22 2.75
N SER A 583 9.58 32.43 2.19
CA SER A 583 10.86 32.96 1.70
C SER A 583 11.72 33.48 2.87
N VAL A 584 12.99 33.08 2.92
CA VAL A 584 13.97 33.58 3.89
C VAL A 584 15.08 34.33 3.17
N VAL A 585 15.27 35.61 3.51
CA VAL A 585 16.27 36.48 2.88
C VAL A 585 17.68 36.17 3.42
N LEU A 586 18.64 36.10 2.50
CA LEU A 586 20.08 35.96 2.75
C LEU A 586 20.81 37.04 1.96
N GLY A 587 20.97 38.23 2.53
CA GLY A 587 21.59 39.37 1.83
C GLY A 587 20.79 39.71 0.55
N PRO A 588 21.43 39.68 -0.64
CA PRO A 588 20.72 39.83 -1.91
C PRO A 588 20.01 38.54 -2.37
N SER A 589 19.99 37.44 -1.63
CA SER A 589 19.35 36.20 -2.11
C SER A 589 18.15 35.81 -1.26
N ALA A 590 17.36 34.86 -1.74
CA ALA A 590 16.23 34.32 -1.00
C ALA A 590 16.19 32.78 -1.09
N LEU A 591 16.09 32.12 0.06
CA LEU A 591 15.80 30.70 0.16
C LEU A 591 14.29 30.49 -0.01
N ARG A 592 13.89 29.65 -0.96
CA ARG A 592 12.49 29.24 -1.21
C ARG A 592 12.37 27.71 -1.21
N ALA A 593 11.15 27.18 -1.21
CA ALA A 593 10.95 25.73 -1.19
C ALA A 593 11.59 25.04 -2.42
N GLU A 594 11.55 25.71 -3.57
CA GLU A 594 12.10 25.24 -4.85
C GLU A 594 13.63 25.40 -5.00
N GLY A 595 14.31 26.12 -4.10
CA GLY A 595 15.75 26.37 -4.19
C GLY A 595 16.20 27.75 -3.71
N LEU A 596 17.48 28.06 -3.97
CA LEU A 596 18.05 29.39 -3.72
C LEU A 596 17.86 30.30 -4.93
N VAL A 597 17.22 31.45 -4.73
CA VAL A 597 17.03 32.48 -5.75
C VAL A 597 18.11 33.55 -5.60
N PHE A 598 18.93 33.69 -6.63
CA PHE A 598 19.94 34.74 -6.76
C PHE A 598 19.24 36.07 -7.13
N GLN A 599 19.42 37.18 -6.39
CA GLN A 599 18.97 38.48 -6.94
C GLN A 599 19.84 38.87 -8.13
N ARG A 600 19.16 39.51 -9.08
CA ARG A 600 19.66 39.99 -10.36
C ARG A 600 20.97 40.78 -10.21
N PHE A 601 21.97 40.42 -11.01
CA PHE A 601 23.03 41.36 -11.39
C PHE A 601 22.50 42.28 -12.50
N PRO A 602 22.91 43.57 -12.56
CA PRO A 602 22.55 44.44 -13.67
C PRO A 602 22.99 43.84 -15.02
N GLY A 603 22.04 43.49 -15.89
CA GLY A 603 22.31 43.04 -17.27
C GLY A 603 21.92 41.60 -17.64
N GLN A 604 21.35 40.79 -16.74
CA GLN A 604 20.85 39.43 -17.07
C GLN A 604 19.34 39.39 -17.41
N PRO A 605 18.90 38.52 -18.34
CA PRO A 605 17.49 38.40 -18.76
C PRO A 605 16.55 37.89 -17.65
N ASP A 606 15.27 38.26 -17.76
CA ASP A 606 14.26 38.41 -16.70
C ASP A 606 13.82 37.20 -15.84
N ARG A 607 14.39 36.00 -15.99
CA ARG A 607 13.92 34.83 -15.21
C ARG A 607 14.64 34.70 -13.87
N GLU A 608 13.91 34.88 -12.76
CA GLU A 608 14.32 34.36 -11.45
C GLU A 608 14.43 32.83 -11.57
N VAL A 609 15.65 32.32 -11.66
CA VAL A 609 15.90 30.88 -11.65
C VAL A 609 16.28 30.49 -10.23
N ALA A 610 15.42 29.71 -9.58
CA ALA A 610 15.78 29.04 -8.34
C ALA A 610 16.73 27.89 -8.66
N VAL A 611 17.89 27.87 -8.01
CA VAL A 611 18.82 26.74 -8.12
C VAL A 611 18.46 25.72 -7.04
N PRO A 612 18.12 24.48 -7.40
CA PRO A 612 17.80 23.43 -6.43
C PRO A 612 18.93 23.23 -5.41
N TYR A 613 18.60 22.91 -4.16
CA TYR A 613 19.60 22.81 -3.09
C TYR A 613 20.64 21.72 -3.37
N ALA A 614 20.23 20.61 -3.98
CA ALA A 614 21.13 19.54 -4.45
C ALA A 614 22.13 19.97 -5.55
N ARG A 615 21.98 21.17 -6.11
CA ARG A 615 22.86 21.74 -7.15
C ARG A 615 23.77 22.84 -6.62
N LEU A 616 23.69 23.20 -5.34
CA LEU A 616 24.51 24.24 -4.75
C LEU A 616 25.85 23.67 -4.26
N THR A 617 26.90 24.47 -4.36
CA THR A 617 28.17 24.29 -3.64
C THR A 617 28.33 25.40 -2.62
N GLN A 618 29.07 25.12 -1.55
CA GLN A 618 29.32 26.12 -0.51
C GLN A 618 30.67 25.93 0.16
N ARG A 619 31.29 27.05 0.55
CA ARG A 619 32.51 27.08 1.37
C ARG A 619 32.58 28.38 2.16
N VAL A 620 33.20 28.33 3.33
CA VAL A 620 33.54 29.53 4.10
C VAL A 620 35.02 29.83 3.89
N ALA A 621 35.34 31.02 3.38
CA ALA A 621 36.72 31.44 3.12
C ALA A 621 36.87 32.94 3.40
N ALA A 622 37.96 33.32 4.08
CA ALA A 622 38.31 34.72 4.35
C ALA A 622 37.19 35.56 5.02
N GLY A 623 36.35 34.95 5.86
CA GLY A 623 35.24 35.65 6.53
C GLY A 623 34.00 35.85 5.65
N GLU A 624 33.93 35.14 4.52
CA GLU A 624 32.78 35.13 3.62
C GLU A 624 32.24 33.71 3.47
N LEU A 625 30.92 33.59 3.38
CA LEU A 625 30.27 32.42 2.81
C LEU A 625 30.23 32.59 1.29
N VAL A 626 30.82 31.65 0.57
CA VAL A 626 30.73 31.57 -0.89
C VAL A 626 29.74 30.47 -1.24
N VAL A 627 28.69 30.81 -1.99
CA VAL A 627 27.69 29.86 -2.50
C VAL A 627 27.75 29.87 -4.02
N GLY A 628 27.95 28.70 -4.62
CA GLY A 628 28.03 28.53 -6.07
C GLY A 628 27.04 27.51 -6.64
N CYS A 629 27.01 27.38 -7.96
CA CYS A 629 26.21 26.39 -8.68
C CYS A 629 27.10 25.28 -9.25
N LEU A 630 26.71 24.00 -9.09
CA LEU A 630 27.43 22.87 -9.68
C LEU A 630 27.42 22.89 -11.21
N ASP A 631 26.37 23.42 -11.82
CA ASP A 631 26.20 23.44 -13.27
C ASP A 631 26.91 24.64 -13.92
N ASP A 632 27.23 25.68 -13.14
CA ASP A 632 27.90 26.88 -13.63
C ASP A 632 28.84 27.47 -12.57
N ALA A 633 30.14 27.17 -12.72
CA ALA A 633 31.19 27.66 -11.83
C ALA A 633 31.38 29.19 -11.88
N ALA A 634 30.83 29.89 -12.88
CA ALA A 634 30.87 31.36 -12.93
C ALA A 634 29.83 32.00 -12.00
N VAL A 635 28.84 31.24 -11.55
CA VAL A 635 27.83 31.70 -10.60
C VAL A 635 28.34 31.45 -9.19
N GLU A 636 29.01 32.46 -8.61
CA GLU A 636 29.38 32.51 -7.20
C GLU A 636 28.79 33.78 -6.54
N LEU A 637 28.20 33.61 -5.36
CA LEU A 637 27.80 34.72 -4.50
C LEU A 637 28.60 34.71 -3.21
N HIS A 638 29.03 35.91 -2.83
CA HIS A 638 29.83 36.16 -1.64
C HIS A 638 28.98 36.87 -0.59
N TYR A 639 28.86 36.26 0.59
CA TYR A 639 28.16 36.84 1.73
C TYR A 639 29.15 37.06 2.86
N VAL A 640 29.49 38.33 3.10
CA VAL A 640 30.38 38.71 4.21
C VAL A 640 29.70 38.37 5.53
N LEU A 641 30.33 37.51 6.33
CA LEU A 641 29.74 36.95 7.56
C LEU A 641 29.41 38.01 8.62
N THR A 642 30.08 39.17 8.58
CA THR A 642 29.81 40.30 9.49
C THR A 642 28.67 41.20 9.07
N ASP A 643 28.29 41.16 7.79
CA ASP A 643 27.40 42.16 7.20
C ASP A 643 26.05 41.54 6.89
N VAL A 644 26.05 40.29 6.42
CA VAL A 644 24.86 39.56 6.02
C VAL A 644 24.30 38.76 7.20
N TRP A 645 23.07 39.06 7.60
CA TRP A 645 22.37 38.31 8.64
C TRP A 645 22.21 36.83 8.25
N ASN A 646 22.46 35.96 9.22
CA ASN A 646 22.33 34.51 9.15
C ASN A 646 23.31 33.80 8.21
N ALA A 647 24.21 34.51 7.53
CA ALA A 647 25.23 33.90 6.67
C ALA A 647 26.09 32.86 7.44
N VAL A 648 26.34 33.11 8.72
CA VAL A 648 27.06 32.19 9.63
C VAL A 648 26.36 30.83 9.83
N ALA A 649 25.04 30.76 9.65
CA ALA A 649 24.26 29.52 9.79
C ALA A 649 23.98 28.84 8.44
N MET A 650 24.24 29.53 7.32
CA MET A 650 23.77 29.07 6.01
C MET A 650 24.46 27.81 5.53
N SER A 651 25.71 27.57 5.94
CA SER A 651 26.38 26.33 5.55
C SER A 651 25.59 25.10 6.02
N GLU A 652 25.03 25.14 7.22
CA GLU A 652 24.24 24.03 7.74
C GLU A 652 22.81 24.02 7.17
N VAL A 653 22.21 25.20 6.96
CA VAL A 653 20.88 25.33 6.35
C VAL A 653 20.85 24.71 4.95
N LEU A 654 21.81 25.06 4.09
CA LEU A 654 21.86 24.59 2.71
C LEU A 654 22.11 23.07 2.64
N ALA A 655 22.96 22.54 3.53
CA ALA A 655 23.19 21.09 3.63
C ALA A 655 21.90 20.33 4.00
N ARG A 656 21.17 20.79 5.02
CA ARG A 656 19.91 20.16 5.45
C ARG A 656 18.80 20.25 4.41
N LEU A 657 18.77 21.32 3.61
CA LEU A 657 17.81 21.46 2.51
C LEU A 657 18.16 20.53 1.35
N ALA A 658 19.44 20.36 1.03
CA ALA A 658 19.89 19.43 -0.02
C ALA A 658 19.57 17.96 0.29
N ASP A 659 19.73 17.52 1.55
CA ASP A 659 19.43 16.13 1.98
C ASP A 659 17.93 15.76 1.84
N SER A 660 17.06 16.77 1.72
CA SER A 660 15.61 16.58 1.63
C SER A 660 15.15 16.25 0.21
N ASP A 661 15.82 16.81 -0.79
CA ASP A 661 15.47 16.63 -2.20
C ASP A 661 15.72 15.19 -2.68
N THR A 662 16.59 14.45 -2.00
CA THR A 662 16.90 13.05 -2.33
C THR A 662 15.85 12.04 -1.86
N GLY A 663 14.92 12.43 -0.97
CA GLY A 663 13.94 11.50 -0.37
C GLY A 663 12.55 11.48 -1.01
N ALA A 664 12.30 12.30 -2.03
CA ALA A 664 10.99 12.47 -2.67
C ALA A 664 10.90 11.89 -4.09
N VAL A 665 11.85 11.02 -4.48
CA VAL A 665 11.88 10.34 -5.79
C VAL A 665 11.42 8.90 -5.67
#